data_AF-A0A9D1Q2K3-F1
#
_entry.id   AF-A0A9D1Q2K3-F1
#
_cell.length_a   1.000
_cell.length_b   1.000
_cell.length_c   1.000
_cell.angle_alpha   90.00
_cell.angle_beta   90.00
_cell.angle_gamma   90.00
#
_symmetry.space_group_name_H-M   'P 1'
#
loop_
_entity.id
_entity.type
_entity.pdbx_description
1 polymer ?
#
loop_
_entity_poly.entity_id
_entity_poly.type
_entity_poly.pdbx_seq_one_letter_code
_entity_poly.pdbx_strand_id
1 'polypeptide(L)'
;MKKLISLMLAVILCIMPVFTACGGNSNTPTPTPPDPGPGGEGGGDRTRIVMQGFGDEEQKKEYESMVNGFNDSEYARYYGLFLTMTWYGEETYVSGIENGSTISPDNKVDIMFVNDRKFKLWATNGYIDDLSAYTNTSAYAEKLSNMWASIYPRFRYNRNGNTSYADDTLWGVPVDTSPTAIYYNRQAMENCGVIVISVDDDVVTAENFAQFQSEYEGLTNDMIGQTLMDLWNDNKIADKFGQWHDTCGNRGGLDSNGNPDGGGYEADVLVARSIDVPAKGYYREDSYNNYVRADGYPWVNPNAGGVTDNVKVFNASIAMNWDEIEDLAQLLTLELNRTNHNRRSVRGDVATTYGYYTEWWFNYGWSVGGDCLQDLTGEGTWAFGLPDWSTNYKVTAAGDGYVGANTGTVYHEGDTLEFLDKLNVNKYGPQYDENGAMVIDDNGQPVFNDGDLLLPNQNGGFEVYNASTQGTTPLGTNPNNALTNNSEILPYIVENSTDDMANEDAKFLELPSTKEAVNRYLQSILLDVMPLPSSFGDDSSTVAEFGNGNVAMVVERGYQIGLVRALTSSYEIEWGVAPLPQYKEYVNPSSDDTTVKVQGVDGGHSEATALCLAAGSKNKQNAWYVIDWLTSDYMTVNGQQEPAGQIFKAEAGYIPNQPAVANSSTFIKEDEKNLNLDIFFDVLEFEEAGDWWYLPDNGWIDVWAGPLNAQVRNKQMTPEAWFTNYCLPSTQKLIPYSYYFGSDAYENIFNSHFN
;
A
#
# COMPACT_ATOMS: atom_id res chain seq x y z
N MET A 1 3.27 8.37 -20.73
CA MET A 1 2.14 7.59 -21.29
C MET A 1 1.54 6.67 -20.21
N LYS A 2 1.28 7.21 -19.02
CA LYS A 2 0.88 6.44 -17.83
C LYS A 2 -0.49 6.84 -17.23
N LYS A 3 -1.07 7.98 -17.62
CA LYS A 3 -2.27 8.54 -16.96
C LYS A 3 -3.59 8.47 -17.75
N LEU A 4 -3.69 7.70 -18.85
CA LEU A 4 -4.96 7.60 -19.62
C LEU A 4 -5.19 6.32 -20.46
N ILE A 5 -4.35 5.28 -20.33
CA ILE A 5 -4.52 4.02 -21.10
C ILE A 5 -5.17 2.88 -20.29
N SER A 6 -5.40 3.03 -18.98
CA SER A 6 -6.02 1.95 -18.18
C SER A 6 -7.56 1.86 -18.27
N LEU A 7 -8.22 2.61 -19.15
CA LEU A 7 -9.68 2.54 -19.32
C LEU A 7 -10.16 1.64 -20.48
N MET A 8 -9.28 0.95 -21.20
CA MET A 8 -9.69 0.02 -22.27
C MET A 8 -8.74 -1.18 -22.43
N LEU A 9 -8.77 -2.15 -21.49
CA LEU A 9 -8.35 -3.54 -21.77
C LEU A 9 -8.83 -4.52 -20.68
N ALA A 10 -10.14 -4.65 -20.51
CA ALA A 10 -10.74 -5.77 -19.77
C ALA A 10 -12.11 -6.16 -20.36
N VAL A 11 -12.16 -6.39 -21.67
CA VAL A 11 -13.29 -7.08 -22.30
C VAL A 11 -12.73 -7.95 -23.43
N ILE A 12 -13.26 -9.18 -23.54
CA ILE A 12 -13.09 -10.19 -24.62
C ILE A 12 -11.94 -11.18 -24.29
N LEU A 13 -12.09 -12.50 -24.08
CA LEU A 13 -13.09 -13.49 -24.51
C LEU A 13 -12.89 -14.80 -23.69
N CYS A 14 -13.91 -15.30 -23.00
CA CYS A 14 -14.08 -16.74 -22.72
C CYS A 14 -15.57 -17.04 -22.53
N ILE A 15 -16.32 -16.91 -23.62
CA ILE A 15 -17.71 -17.35 -23.70
C ILE A 15 -17.70 -18.85 -24.05
N MET A 16 -17.99 -19.71 -23.09
CA MET A 16 -18.71 -20.96 -23.36
C MET A 16 -19.74 -21.22 -22.25
N PRO A 17 -21.05 -21.18 -22.57
CA PRO A 17 -22.09 -21.47 -21.59
C PRO A 17 -22.29 -22.98 -21.46
N VAL A 18 -21.84 -23.57 -20.35
CA VAL A 18 -22.43 -24.83 -19.88
C VAL A 18 -23.68 -24.46 -19.08
N PHE A 19 -24.82 -24.43 -19.77
CA PHE A 19 -26.13 -24.33 -19.13
C PHE A 19 -26.34 -25.54 -18.21
N THR A 20 -26.25 -25.31 -16.91
CA THR A 20 -26.94 -26.15 -15.92
C THR A 20 -28.05 -25.32 -15.30
N ALA A 21 -29.25 -25.48 -15.83
CA ALA A 21 -30.45 -24.86 -15.31
C ALA A 21 -30.82 -25.51 -13.97
N CYS A 22 -30.66 -24.76 -12.87
CA CYS A 22 -31.37 -25.02 -11.62
C CYS A 22 -32.21 -23.78 -11.31
N GLY A 23 -33.52 -23.90 -11.53
CA GLY A 23 -34.49 -22.85 -11.23
C GLY A 23 -34.57 -22.60 -9.72
N GLY A 24 -34.09 -21.43 -9.30
CA GLY A 24 -34.38 -20.82 -8.01
C GLY A 24 -35.08 -19.48 -8.26
N ASN A 25 -36.29 -19.33 -7.74
CA ASN A 25 -37.13 -18.15 -7.85
C ASN A 25 -36.35 -16.89 -7.39
N SER A 26 -36.04 -15.97 -8.32
CA SER A 26 -35.43 -14.68 -8.01
C SER A 26 -36.48 -13.73 -7.43
N ASN A 27 -36.65 -13.78 -6.10
CA ASN A 27 -37.23 -12.66 -5.36
C ASN A 27 -36.14 -11.61 -5.15
N THR A 28 -35.79 -10.86 -6.20
CA THR A 28 -35.01 -9.65 -6.06
C THR A 28 -35.85 -8.61 -5.31
N PRO A 29 -35.41 -8.08 -4.16
CA PRO A 29 -36.10 -6.97 -3.52
C PRO A 29 -35.95 -5.74 -4.42
N THR A 30 -37.02 -5.36 -5.11
CA THR A 30 -37.09 -4.03 -5.73
C THR A 30 -37.33 -3.02 -4.59
N PRO A 31 -36.57 -1.91 -4.50
CA PRO A 31 -36.79 -0.91 -3.46
C PRO A 31 -38.22 -0.40 -3.57
N THR A 32 -39.07 -0.83 -2.65
CA THR A 32 -40.44 -0.34 -2.56
C THR A 32 -40.55 0.28 -1.18
N PRO A 33 -40.83 1.60 -1.06
CA PRO A 33 -41.11 2.18 0.25
C PRO A 33 -42.29 1.41 0.88
N PRO A 34 -42.36 1.34 2.22
CA PRO A 34 -43.61 0.96 2.86
C PRO A 34 -44.74 1.86 2.35
N ASP A 35 -45.89 1.26 2.00
CA ASP A 35 -47.08 2.00 1.53
C ASP A 35 -47.38 3.17 2.49
N PRO A 36 -47.21 4.43 2.06
CA PRO A 36 -47.49 5.57 2.89
C PRO A 36 -49.01 5.66 2.98
N GLY A 37 -49.57 5.09 4.04
CA GLY A 37 -51.00 5.20 4.32
C GLY A 37 -51.49 6.64 4.11
N PRO A 38 -52.72 6.82 3.62
CA PRO A 38 -53.15 8.09 3.03
C PRO A 38 -53.15 9.21 4.08
N GLY A 39 -52.14 10.09 4.03
CA GLY A 39 -52.15 11.38 4.72
C GLY A 39 -51.08 11.64 5.80
N GLY A 40 -49.90 11.01 5.77
CA GLY A 40 -48.84 11.29 6.76
C GLY A 40 -47.86 12.38 6.33
N GLU A 41 -48.04 13.61 6.82
CA GLU A 41 -46.88 14.49 7.06
C GLU A 41 -45.93 13.74 8.01
N GLY A 42 -44.69 13.52 7.57
CA GLY A 42 -43.68 12.70 8.24
C GLY A 42 -43.33 13.22 9.63
N GLY A 43 -44.04 12.73 10.64
CA GLY A 43 -43.82 13.01 12.06
C GLY A 43 -44.02 11.79 12.97
N GLY A 44 -43.87 10.58 12.44
CA GLY A 44 -43.88 9.33 13.20
C GLY A 44 -42.47 8.88 13.62
N ASP A 45 -42.39 8.04 14.67
CA ASP A 45 -41.14 7.42 15.12
C ASP A 45 -40.47 6.65 13.97
N ARG A 46 -39.30 7.12 13.52
CA ARG A 46 -38.49 6.46 12.47
C ARG A 46 -37.89 5.15 13.01
N THR A 47 -37.77 4.14 12.15
CA THR A 47 -37.15 2.86 12.51
C THR A 47 -35.67 3.06 12.79
N ARG A 48 -35.25 2.77 14.01
CA ARG A 48 -33.84 2.89 14.42
C ARG A 48 -33.01 1.73 13.89
N ILE A 49 -31.92 2.06 13.20
CA ILE A 49 -30.85 1.16 12.78
C ILE A 49 -29.60 1.46 13.62
N VAL A 50 -28.93 0.41 14.09
CA VAL A 50 -27.73 0.53 14.93
C VAL A 50 -26.49 0.08 14.17
N MET A 51 -25.57 1.02 13.97
CA MET A 51 -24.25 0.78 13.43
C MET A 51 -23.21 0.77 14.55
N GLN A 52 -22.26 -0.16 14.48
CA GLN A 52 -21.08 -0.16 15.33
C GLN A 52 -19.83 0.02 14.48
N GLY A 53 -18.96 0.94 14.90
CA GLY A 53 -17.70 1.26 14.26
C GLY A 53 -16.56 1.41 15.27
N PHE A 54 -15.36 1.62 14.76
CA PHE A 54 -14.15 1.77 15.55
C PHE A 54 -13.18 2.75 14.88
N GLY A 55 -12.28 3.31 15.68
CA GLY A 55 -11.21 4.18 15.23
C GLY A 55 -10.89 5.27 16.26
N ASP A 56 -10.03 6.21 15.89
CA ASP A 56 -9.72 7.36 16.73
C ASP A 56 -10.86 8.39 16.77
N GLU A 57 -10.71 9.45 17.58
CA GLU A 57 -11.72 10.50 17.72
C GLU A 57 -11.83 11.41 16.49
N GLU A 58 -10.82 11.51 15.61
CA GLU A 58 -10.94 12.25 14.35
C GLU A 58 -11.74 11.44 13.32
N GLN A 59 -11.44 10.15 13.17
CA GLN A 59 -12.24 9.23 12.35
C GLN A 59 -13.70 9.18 12.83
N LYS A 60 -13.94 9.21 14.15
CA LYS A 60 -15.30 9.27 14.68
C LYS A 60 -16.06 10.50 14.20
N LYS A 61 -15.43 11.68 14.14
CA LYS A 61 -16.07 12.92 13.65
C LYS A 61 -16.46 12.81 12.19
N GLU A 62 -15.63 12.16 11.37
CA GLU A 62 -15.95 11.85 9.97
C GLU A 62 -17.25 11.05 9.87
N TYR A 63 -17.35 9.92 10.58
CA TYR A 63 -18.54 9.08 10.52
C TYR A 63 -19.75 9.72 11.23
N GLU A 64 -19.56 10.56 12.25
CA GLU A 64 -20.63 11.40 12.81
C GLU A 64 -21.20 12.36 11.75
N SER A 65 -20.35 12.95 10.89
CA SER A 65 -20.80 13.76 9.75
C SER A 65 -21.68 12.95 8.80
N MET A 66 -21.24 11.76 8.41
CA MET A 66 -22.01 10.86 7.53
C MET A 66 -23.34 10.43 8.16
N VAL A 67 -23.35 10.10 9.46
CA VAL A 67 -24.56 9.71 10.21
C VAL A 67 -25.57 10.86 10.28
N ASN A 68 -25.09 12.08 10.53
CA ASN A 68 -25.93 13.27 10.53
C ASN A 68 -26.50 13.54 9.13
N GLY A 69 -25.66 13.47 8.09
CA GLY A 69 -26.08 13.58 6.70
C GLY A 69 -27.16 12.57 6.32
N PHE A 70 -27.00 11.31 6.72
CA PHE A 70 -28.03 10.28 6.51
C PHE A 70 -29.33 10.66 7.22
N ASN A 71 -29.27 11.01 8.50
CA ASN A 71 -30.46 11.30 9.31
C ASN A 71 -31.25 12.54 8.84
N ASP A 72 -30.58 13.47 8.16
CA ASP A 72 -31.16 14.68 7.59
C ASP A 72 -31.56 14.55 6.11
N SER A 73 -31.19 13.45 5.43
CA SER A 73 -31.49 13.20 4.02
C SER A 73 -32.98 12.95 3.73
N GLU A 74 -33.42 13.24 2.50
CA GLU A 74 -34.74 12.83 2.04
C GLU A 74 -34.84 11.30 1.91
N TYR A 75 -33.75 10.62 1.57
CA TYR A 75 -33.64 9.17 1.55
C TYR A 75 -34.05 8.53 2.88
N ALA A 76 -33.49 8.99 4.00
CA ALA A 76 -33.84 8.45 5.32
C ALA A 76 -35.30 8.74 5.69
N ARG A 77 -35.85 9.91 5.31
CA ARG A 77 -37.27 10.24 5.53
C ARG A 77 -38.17 9.33 4.69
N TYR A 78 -37.82 9.12 3.43
CA TYR A 78 -38.57 8.30 2.47
C TYR A 78 -38.68 6.85 2.93
N TYR A 79 -37.60 6.27 3.44
CA TYR A 79 -37.60 4.91 4.00
C TYR A 79 -38.03 4.84 5.48
N GLY A 80 -38.29 5.97 6.12
CA GLY A 80 -38.68 6.04 7.54
C GLY A 80 -37.59 5.52 8.49
N LEU A 81 -36.32 5.82 8.21
CA LEU A 81 -35.14 5.31 8.91
C LEU A 81 -34.44 6.38 9.76
N PHE A 82 -33.80 5.93 10.84
CA PHE A 82 -32.93 6.73 11.68
C PHE A 82 -31.70 5.91 12.09
N LEU A 83 -30.51 6.43 11.82
CA LEU A 83 -29.24 5.78 12.12
C LEU A 83 -28.68 6.25 13.46
N THR A 84 -28.22 5.31 14.27
CA THR A 84 -27.39 5.58 15.45
C THR A 84 -26.07 4.83 15.33
N MET A 85 -24.98 5.45 15.77
CA MET A 85 -23.66 4.86 15.78
C MET A 85 -23.18 4.63 17.22
N THR A 86 -22.53 3.49 17.46
CA THR A 86 -21.72 3.25 18.66
C THR A 86 -20.26 3.13 18.23
N TRP A 87 -19.37 3.81 18.92
CA TRP A 87 -17.96 3.92 18.56
C TRP A 87 -17.05 3.37 19.65
N TYR A 88 -15.98 2.70 19.25
CA TYR A 88 -15.03 2.03 20.13
C TYR A 88 -13.59 2.29 19.67
N GLY A 89 -12.62 2.15 20.58
CA GLY A 89 -11.24 1.93 20.15
C GLY A 89 -11.10 0.55 19.50
N GLU A 90 -10.24 0.42 18.50
CA GLU A 90 -10.11 -0.78 17.65
C GLU A 90 -9.91 -2.07 18.46
N GLU A 91 -8.96 -2.10 19.39
CA GLU A 91 -8.69 -3.30 20.20
C GLU A 91 -9.92 -3.72 21.02
N THR A 92 -10.62 -2.76 21.62
CA THR A 92 -11.85 -3.01 22.39
C THR A 92 -12.98 -3.50 21.48
N TYR A 93 -13.09 -2.94 20.27
CA TYR A 93 -14.07 -3.36 19.28
C TYR A 93 -13.83 -4.81 18.86
N VAL A 94 -12.65 -5.11 18.32
CA VAL A 94 -12.29 -6.44 17.82
C VAL A 94 -12.40 -7.50 18.91
N SER A 95 -11.77 -7.26 20.07
CA SER A 95 -11.84 -8.20 21.20
C SER A 95 -13.28 -8.42 21.64
N GLY A 96 -14.08 -7.35 21.68
CA GLY A 96 -15.48 -7.39 22.05
C GLY A 96 -16.35 -8.20 21.09
N ILE A 97 -16.08 -8.12 19.79
CA ILE A 97 -16.79 -8.90 18.77
C ILE A 97 -16.45 -10.38 18.94
N GLU A 98 -15.16 -10.70 18.99
CA GLU A 98 -14.67 -12.08 19.01
C GLU A 98 -15.01 -12.80 20.33
N ASN A 99 -15.08 -12.08 21.46
CA ASN A 99 -15.52 -12.63 22.75
C ASN A 99 -17.04 -12.52 23.02
N GLY A 100 -17.79 -11.89 22.12
CA GLY A 100 -19.24 -11.73 22.20
C GLY A 100 -19.74 -10.69 23.22
N SER A 101 -18.90 -9.78 23.71
CA SER A 101 -19.27 -8.73 24.68
C SER A 101 -19.76 -7.42 24.04
N THR A 102 -19.36 -7.10 22.80
CA THR A 102 -19.81 -5.88 22.10
C THR A 102 -20.87 -6.15 21.02
N ILE A 103 -20.96 -7.39 20.51
CA ILE A 103 -22.18 -7.85 19.84
C ILE A 103 -23.22 -8.02 20.95
N SER A 104 -24.11 -7.06 21.07
CA SER A 104 -25.12 -7.03 22.13
C SER A 104 -25.83 -8.40 22.24
N PRO A 105 -25.95 -9.00 23.44
CA PRO A 105 -26.59 -10.32 23.65
C PRO A 105 -28.04 -10.44 23.14
N ASP A 106 -28.64 -9.34 22.69
CA ASP A 106 -30.01 -9.23 22.21
C ASP A 106 -30.15 -8.95 20.70
N ASN A 107 -29.07 -9.08 19.91
CA ASN A 107 -29.04 -8.83 18.45
C ASN A 107 -29.47 -7.42 18.04
N LYS A 108 -29.06 -6.38 18.77
CA LYS A 108 -29.38 -4.98 18.46
C LYS A 108 -28.50 -4.35 17.40
N VAL A 109 -27.35 -4.94 17.06
CA VAL A 109 -26.45 -4.41 16.03
C VAL A 109 -26.96 -4.82 14.67
N ASP A 110 -27.08 -3.86 13.76
CA ASP A 110 -27.56 -4.08 12.40
C ASP A 110 -26.42 -4.01 11.38
N ILE A 111 -25.48 -3.07 11.58
CA ILE A 111 -24.36 -2.81 10.68
C ILE A 111 -23.06 -2.84 11.49
N MET A 112 -22.06 -3.54 10.97
CA MET A 112 -20.73 -3.66 11.57
C MET A 112 -19.67 -3.09 10.64
N PHE A 113 -18.74 -2.32 11.20
CA PHE A 113 -17.47 -2.04 10.52
C PHE A 113 -16.62 -3.30 10.55
N VAL A 114 -16.01 -3.63 9.42
CA VAL A 114 -15.11 -4.77 9.30
C VAL A 114 -13.89 -4.35 8.51
N ASN A 115 -12.74 -4.37 9.17
CA ASN A 115 -11.45 -4.17 8.53
C ASN A 115 -11.09 -5.40 7.67
N ASP A 116 -10.39 -5.20 6.56
CA ASP A 116 -9.92 -6.27 5.68
C ASP A 116 -8.99 -7.29 6.37
N ARG A 117 -8.37 -6.95 7.51
CA ARG A 117 -7.67 -7.87 8.43
C ARG A 117 -8.55 -8.95 9.06
N LYS A 118 -9.86 -8.72 9.15
CA LYS A 118 -10.79 -9.55 9.93
C LYS A 118 -11.93 -10.15 9.12
N PHE A 119 -12.16 -9.68 7.90
CA PHE A 119 -13.38 -10.02 7.18
C PHE A 119 -13.50 -11.51 6.85
N LYS A 120 -12.42 -12.19 6.43
CA LYS A 120 -12.41 -13.64 6.16
C LYS A 120 -12.71 -14.44 7.42
N LEU A 121 -12.04 -14.11 8.54
CA LEU A 121 -12.29 -14.72 9.85
C LEU A 121 -13.75 -14.53 10.28
N TRP A 122 -14.28 -13.32 10.16
CA TRP A 122 -15.61 -12.99 10.66
C TRP A 122 -16.73 -13.54 9.77
N ALA A 123 -16.51 -13.64 8.45
CA ALA A 123 -17.38 -14.37 7.53
C ALA A 123 -17.39 -15.89 7.82
N THR A 124 -16.23 -16.45 8.17
CA THR A 124 -16.08 -17.87 8.53
C THR A 124 -16.79 -18.20 9.84
N ASN A 125 -16.62 -17.35 10.85
CA ASN A 125 -17.21 -17.55 12.18
C ASN A 125 -18.69 -17.14 12.28
N GLY A 126 -19.27 -16.61 11.20
CA GLY A 126 -20.70 -16.27 11.13
C GLY A 126 -21.08 -15.01 11.92
N TYR A 127 -20.16 -14.04 12.05
CA TYR A 127 -20.46 -12.74 12.64
C TYR A 127 -21.16 -11.81 11.65
N ILE A 128 -20.89 -11.97 10.36
CA ILE A 128 -21.46 -11.18 9.26
C ILE A 128 -22.21 -12.06 8.27
N ASP A 129 -23.14 -11.46 7.52
CA ASP A 129 -23.98 -12.16 6.54
C ASP A 129 -23.53 -11.90 5.10
N ASP A 130 -23.85 -12.82 4.19
CA ASP A 130 -23.58 -12.60 2.77
C ASP A 130 -24.51 -11.52 2.17
N LEU A 131 -24.01 -10.78 1.18
CA LEU A 131 -24.74 -9.67 0.56
C LEU A 131 -25.41 -10.04 -0.77
N SER A 132 -25.39 -11.31 -1.17
CA SER A 132 -25.82 -11.75 -2.51
C SER A 132 -27.26 -11.37 -2.82
N ALA A 133 -28.13 -11.36 -1.80
CA ALA A 133 -29.54 -10.97 -1.94
C ALA A 133 -29.74 -9.50 -2.37
N TYR A 134 -28.73 -8.65 -2.16
CA TYR A 134 -28.80 -7.21 -2.39
C TYR A 134 -27.96 -6.74 -3.57
N THR A 135 -26.92 -7.49 -3.94
CA THR A 135 -25.90 -7.04 -4.92
C THR A 135 -25.99 -7.70 -6.29
N ASN A 136 -26.92 -8.65 -6.49
CA ASN A 136 -27.06 -9.43 -7.74
C ASN A 136 -27.70 -8.65 -8.92
N THR A 137 -27.48 -7.35 -9.04
CA THR A 137 -27.98 -6.53 -10.15
C THR A 137 -26.83 -5.89 -10.92
N SER A 138 -27.01 -5.71 -12.24
CA SER A 138 -26.00 -5.04 -13.07
C SER A 138 -25.72 -3.60 -12.62
N ALA A 139 -26.75 -2.88 -12.15
CA ALA A 139 -26.59 -1.53 -11.62
C ALA A 139 -25.71 -1.49 -10.36
N TYR A 140 -25.82 -2.51 -9.49
CA TYR A 140 -24.97 -2.57 -8.31
C TYR A 140 -23.55 -3.02 -8.65
N ALA A 141 -23.40 -3.94 -9.61
CA ALA A 141 -22.07 -4.30 -10.13
C ALA A 141 -21.36 -3.08 -10.72
N GLU A 142 -22.07 -2.23 -11.46
CA GLU A 142 -21.57 -0.95 -12.00
C GLU A 142 -21.18 0.02 -10.87
N LYS A 143 -22.01 0.14 -9.82
CA LYS A 143 -21.67 0.94 -8.62
C LYS A 143 -20.34 0.49 -8.00
N LEU A 144 -20.15 -0.82 -7.83
CA LEU A 144 -18.91 -1.37 -7.27
C LEU A 144 -17.70 -1.12 -8.19
N SER A 145 -17.87 -1.27 -9.52
CA SER A 145 -16.79 -1.00 -10.47
C SER A 145 -16.41 0.48 -10.57
N ASN A 146 -17.25 1.38 -10.09
CA ASN A 146 -16.96 2.82 -10.00
C ASN A 146 -16.20 3.21 -8.71
N MET A 147 -15.97 2.27 -7.79
CA MET A 147 -15.06 2.46 -6.66
C MET A 147 -13.61 2.29 -7.11
N TRP A 148 -12.64 2.64 -6.25
CA TRP A 148 -11.23 2.37 -6.54
C TRP A 148 -10.98 0.89 -6.88
N ALA A 149 -10.23 0.64 -7.96
CA ALA A 149 -9.94 -0.70 -8.45
C ALA A 149 -9.28 -1.57 -7.36
N SER A 150 -8.44 -0.95 -6.54
CA SER A 150 -7.74 -1.56 -5.42
C SER A 150 -8.65 -2.08 -4.30
N ILE A 151 -9.88 -1.55 -4.12
CA ILE A 151 -10.73 -1.88 -2.96
C ILE A 151 -11.98 -2.69 -3.26
N TYR A 152 -12.59 -2.51 -4.43
CA TYR A 152 -13.89 -3.12 -4.68
C TYR A 152 -13.90 -4.67 -4.62
N PRO A 153 -12.81 -5.42 -4.94
CA PRO A 153 -12.81 -6.87 -4.78
C PRO A 153 -12.47 -7.32 -3.35
N ARG A 154 -11.94 -6.43 -2.47
CA ARG A 154 -11.32 -6.81 -1.18
C ARG A 154 -12.22 -7.58 -0.22
N PHE A 155 -13.54 -7.39 -0.30
CA PHE A 155 -14.50 -8.01 0.62
C PHE A 155 -15.27 -9.17 -0.02
N ARG A 156 -14.72 -9.75 -1.08
CA ARG A 156 -15.19 -11.00 -1.67
C ARG A 156 -14.47 -12.18 -1.07
N TYR A 157 -15.22 -13.21 -0.70
CA TYR A 157 -14.63 -14.40 -0.10
C TYR A 157 -15.48 -15.65 -0.29
N ASN A 158 -14.86 -16.69 -0.82
CA ASN A 158 -15.41 -18.03 -0.80
C ASN A 158 -14.71 -18.87 0.28
N ARG A 159 -15.47 -19.21 1.31
CA ARG A 159 -15.04 -20.05 2.43
C ARG A 159 -14.61 -21.46 1.99
N ASN A 160 -15.18 -21.98 0.92
CA ASN A 160 -14.88 -23.29 0.38
C ASN A 160 -13.74 -23.17 -0.64
N GLY A 161 -12.50 -23.19 -0.15
CA GLY A 161 -11.29 -23.02 -0.97
C GLY A 161 -10.48 -21.76 -0.63
N ASN A 162 -10.98 -20.91 0.25
CA ASN A 162 -10.30 -19.70 0.73
C ASN A 162 -9.93 -18.70 -0.40
N THR A 163 -10.77 -18.58 -1.42
CA THR A 163 -10.53 -17.70 -2.57
C THR A 163 -11.22 -16.34 -2.42
N SER A 164 -10.78 -15.35 -3.20
CA SER A 164 -11.35 -13.99 -3.20
C SER A 164 -11.45 -13.43 -4.63
N TYR A 165 -11.96 -14.27 -5.55
CA TYR A 165 -12.15 -13.92 -6.96
C TYR A 165 -13.31 -12.93 -7.16
N ALA A 166 -13.37 -12.33 -8.35
CA ALA A 166 -14.36 -11.31 -8.68
C ALA A 166 -15.83 -11.80 -8.59
N ASP A 167 -16.07 -13.10 -8.77
CA ASP A 167 -17.37 -13.75 -8.65
C ASP A 167 -17.63 -14.40 -7.28
N ASP A 168 -16.63 -14.39 -6.39
CA ASP A 168 -16.81 -14.85 -5.01
C ASP A 168 -17.80 -13.96 -4.25
N THR A 169 -18.42 -14.57 -3.23
CA THR A 169 -19.48 -13.94 -2.42
C THR A 169 -19.00 -12.63 -1.81
N LEU A 170 -19.77 -11.55 -1.97
CA LEU A 170 -19.50 -10.28 -1.31
C LEU A 170 -20.05 -10.29 0.12
N TRP A 171 -19.22 -9.92 1.09
CA TRP A 171 -19.57 -9.90 2.52
C TRP A 171 -19.68 -8.51 3.13
N GLY A 172 -19.13 -7.50 2.45
CA GLY A 172 -19.12 -6.12 2.89
C GLY A 172 -19.01 -5.17 1.71
N VAL A 173 -19.46 -3.93 1.90
CA VAL A 173 -19.28 -2.86 0.92
C VAL A 173 -18.23 -1.89 1.45
N PRO A 174 -17.12 -1.63 0.73
CA PRO A 174 -16.11 -0.66 1.17
C PRO A 174 -16.74 0.70 1.44
N VAL A 175 -16.50 1.25 2.63
CA VAL A 175 -16.86 2.64 2.98
C VAL A 175 -15.63 3.54 3.08
N ASP A 176 -14.48 2.92 3.30
CA ASP A 176 -13.21 3.57 3.50
C ASP A 176 -12.12 2.85 2.71
N THR A 177 -11.18 3.64 2.22
CA THR A 177 -9.91 3.17 1.69
C THR A 177 -8.82 4.05 2.25
N SER A 178 -7.72 3.42 2.64
CA SER A 178 -6.67 4.07 3.36
C SER A 178 -5.31 3.66 2.81
N PRO A 179 -4.95 4.23 1.65
CA PRO A 179 -3.63 4.02 1.05
C PRO A 179 -2.49 4.50 1.94
N THR A 180 -1.27 4.05 1.68
CA THR A 180 -0.07 4.58 2.33
C THR A 180 0.68 5.58 1.45
N ALA A 181 1.22 6.61 2.10
CA ALA A 181 2.13 7.56 1.48
C ALA A 181 3.10 8.09 2.54
N ILE A 182 4.12 8.84 2.12
CA ILE A 182 5.00 9.55 3.04
C ILE A 182 4.33 10.86 3.45
N TYR A 183 4.01 11.02 4.72
CA TYR A 183 3.83 12.35 5.30
C TYR A 183 5.20 12.93 5.63
N TYR A 184 5.49 14.15 5.18
CA TYR A 184 6.77 14.80 5.41
C TYR A 184 6.63 16.15 6.12
N ASN A 185 7.60 16.49 6.96
CA ASN A 185 7.71 17.74 7.69
C ASN A 185 8.51 18.73 6.84
N ARG A 186 7.78 19.60 6.12
CA ARG A 186 8.35 20.59 5.22
C ARG A 186 9.31 21.54 5.95
N GLN A 187 8.90 22.00 7.12
CA GLN A 187 9.71 22.93 7.93
C GLN A 187 11.04 22.29 8.34
N ALA A 188 11.06 21.02 8.74
CA ALA A 188 12.29 20.33 9.11
C ALA A 188 13.24 20.15 7.91
N MET A 189 12.70 19.85 6.73
CA MET A 189 13.46 19.79 5.47
C MET A 189 14.10 21.13 5.15
N GLU A 190 13.29 22.19 5.12
CA GLU A 190 13.73 23.54 4.88
C GLU A 190 14.78 23.98 5.92
N ASN A 191 14.58 23.67 7.21
CA ASN A 191 15.55 23.96 8.27
C ASN A 191 16.93 23.31 8.04
N CYS A 192 16.98 22.15 7.39
CA CYS A 192 18.19 21.44 6.95
C CYS A 192 18.77 21.95 5.62
N GLY A 193 18.18 23.00 5.04
CA GLY A 193 18.58 23.60 3.77
C GLY A 193 18.10 22.83 2.54
N VAL A 194 17.09 21.98 2.70
CA VAL A 194 16.45 21.29 1.58
C VAL A 194 15.37 22.19 1.00
N ILE A 195 15.39 22.34 -0.32
CA ILE A 195 14.37 23.07 -1.07
C ILE A 195 13.25 22.08 -1.37
N VAL A 196 12.03 22.40 -0.97
CA VAL A 196 10.87 21.51 -1.14
C VAL A 196 10.02 22.01 -2.28
N ILE A 197 9.91 21.20 -3.34
CA ILE A 197 9.13 21.48 -4.55
C ILE A 197 8.13 20.35 -4.81
N SER A 198 7.19 20.57 -5.72
CA SER A 198 6.31 19.52 -6.25
C SER A 198 6.11 19.72 -7.74
N VAL A 199 6.86 18.97 -8.53
CA VAL A 199 6.86 19.01 -10.00
C VAL A 199 6.92 17.59 -10.53
N ASP A 200 5.94 17.17 -11.33
CA ASP A 200 5.94 15.83 -11.91
C ASP A 200 7.03 15.68 -13.00
N ASP A 201 7.56 14.48 -13.18
CA ASP A 201 8.50 14.15 -14.27
C ASP A 201 7.76 13.72 -15.56
N ASP A 202 6.70 14.44 -15.89
CA ASP A 202 5.84 14.10 -17.03
C ASP A 202 6.02 15.08 -18.19
N VAL A 203 5.86 14.55 -19.41
CA VAL A 203 5.75 15.37 -20.63
C VAL A 203 4.36 15.96 -20.72
N VAL A 204 4.27 17.27 -20.96
CA VAL A 204 3.01 17.95 -21.26
C VAL A 204 2.53 17.50 -22.64
N THR A 205 1.38 16.87 -22.71
CA THR A 205 0.73 16.39 -23.92
C THR A 205 -0.61 17.08 -24.11
N ALA A 206 -1.20 17.00 -25.30
CA ALA A 206 -2.54 17.52 -25.53
C ALA A 206 -3.61 16.85 -24.63
N GLU A 207 -3.36 15.63 -24.15
CA GLU A 207 -4.29 14.83 -23.37
C GLU A 207 -4.26 15.20 -21.88
N ASN A 208 -3.07 15.37 -21.30
CA ASN A 208 -2.91 15.75 -19.88
C ASN A 208 -2.86 17.27 -19.65
N PHE A 209 -2.83 18.10 -20.72
CA PHE A 209 -2.68 19.55 -20.61
C PHE A 209 -3.72 20.20 -19.69
N ALA A 210 -5.00 19.80 -19.79
CA ALA A 210 -6.06 20.41 -18.99
C ALA A 210 -5.89 20.14 -17.49
N GLN A 211 -5.41 18.95 -17.14
CA GLN A 211 -5.07 18.59 -15.77
C GLN A 211 -3.87 19.41 -15.30
N PHE A 212 -2.74 19.33 -15.99
CA PHE A 212 -1.52 20.05 -15.59
C PHE A 212 -1.71 21.58 -15.60
N GLN A 213 -2.55 22.13 -16.47
CA GLN A 213 -2.86 23.56 -16.44
C GLN A 213 -3.60 23.97 -15.16
N SER A 214 -4.35 23.07 -14.55
CA SER A 214 -5.01 23.33 -13.26
C SER A 214 -4.06 23.21 -12.06
N GLU A 215 -2.96 22.48 -12.22
CA GLU A 215 -1.97 22.20 -11.17
C GLU A 215 -0.77 23.17 -11.21
N TYR A 216 -0.33 23.58 -12.40
CA TYR A 216 0.89 24.36 -12.63
C TYR A 216 0.59 25.75 -13.19
N GLU A 217 0.79 26.78 -12.37
CA GLU A 217 0.66 28.17 -12.82
C GLU A 217 1.70 28.49 -13.91
N GLY A 218 1.28 29.17 -14.98
CA GLY A 218 2.14 29.54 -16.10
C GLY A 218 2.12 28.56 -17.28
N LEU A 219 1.53 27.36 -17.10
CA LEU A 219 1.46 26.38 -18.18
C LEU A 219 0.55 26.82 -19.33
N THR A 220 1.09 26.81 -20.55
CA THR A 220 0.44 27.31 -21.78
C THR A 220 0.52 26.30 -22.92
N ASN A 221 -0.38 26.41 -23.91
CA ASN A 221 -0.52 25.42 -24.99
C ASN A 221 0.75 25.23 -25.83
N ASP A 222 1.61 26.24 -25.95
CA ASP A 222 2.89 26.15 -26.67
C ASP A 222 3.96 25.34 -25.94
N MET A 223 3.70 24.98 -24.67
CA MET A 223 4.56 24.11 -23.87
C MET A 223 4.28 22.62 -24.06
N ILE A 224 3.26 22.25 -24.85
CA ILE A 224 3.01 20.85 -25.22
C ILE A 224 4.25 20.26 -25.94
N GLY A 225 4.72 19.13 -25.43
CA GLY A 225 5.93 18.42 -25.87
C GLY A 225 7.17 18.67 -25.00
N GLN A 226 7.09 19.56 -24.00
CA GLN A 226 8.16 19.79 -23.01
C GLN A 226 7.87 19.02 -21.72
N THR A 227 8.91 18.68 -20.96
CA THR A 227 8.76 18.10 -19.61
C THR A 227 8.44 19.19 -18.61
N LEU A 228 7.63 18.89 -17.59
CA LEU A 228 7.31 19.85 -16.53
C LEU A 228 8.57 20.25 -15.74
N MET A 229 9.50 19.32 -15.51
CA MET A 229 10.76 19.61 -14.82
C MET A 229 11.64 20.61 -15.59
N ASP A 230 11.79 20.43 -16.93
CA ASP A 230 12.53 21.40 -17.77
C ASP A 230 11.86 22.78 -17.76
N LEU A 231 10.53 22.82 -17.84
CA LEU A 231 9.76 24.06 -17.79
C LEU A 231 9.96 24.80 -16.46
N TRP A 232 10.01 24.06 -15.35
CA TRP A 232 10.27 24.63 -14.04
C TRP A 232 11.71 25.14 -13.92
N ASN A 233 12.72 24.36 -14.34
CA ASN A 233 14.13 24.80 -14.37
C ASN A 233 14.31 26.07 -15.23
N ASP A 234 13.60 26.16 -16.36
CA ASP A 234 13.53 27.34 -17.24
C ASP A 234 12.73 28.52 -16.67
N ASN A 235 12.13 28.37 -15.48
CA ASN A 235 11.28 29.34 -14.80
C ASN A 235 10.04 29.75 -15.63
N LYS A 236 9.44 28.78 -16.34
CA LYS A 236 8.26 28.95 -17.20
C LYS A 236 6.94 28.53 -16.54
N ILE A 237 7.02 27.70 -15.51
CA ILE A 237 5.89 27.33 -14.66
C ILE A 237 6.27 27.46 -13.18
N ALA A 238 5.28 27.69 -12.33
CA ALA A 238 5.40 27.43 -10.90
C ALA A 238 5.19 25.94 -10.61
N ASP A 239 5.77 25.44 -9.52
CA ASP A 239 5.45 24.13 -8.97
C ASP A 239 4.01 24.08 -8.41
N LYS A 240 3.53 22.91 -7.96
CA LYS A 240 2.17 22.76 -7.39
C LYS A 240 1.96 23.61 -6.12
N PHE A 241 3.03 24.11 -5.48
CA PHE A 241 2.96 25.01 -4.34
C PHE A 241 2.90 26.49 -4.72
N GLY A 242 2.92 26.80 -6.02
CA GLY A 242 2.96 28.15 -6.56
C GLY A 242 4.35 28.79 -6.52
N GLN A 243 5.42 28.01 -6.34
CA GLN A 243 6.79 28.48 -6.29
C GLN A 243 7.50 28.33 -7.63
N TRP A 244 8.10 29.43 -8.09
CA TRP A 244 8.97 29.50 -9.26
C TRP A 244 10.41 29.13 -8.88
N HIS A 245 11.22 28.64 -9.82
CA HIS A 245 12.61 28.26 -9.58
C HIS A 245 13.46 29.40 -8.99
N ASP A 246 13.20 30.66 -9.36
CA ASP A 246 13.88 31.83 -8.79
C ASP A 246 13.24 32.36 -7.48
N THR A 247 12.23 31.67 -6.96
CA THR A 247 11.56 32.01 -5.70
C THR A 247 11.56 30.86 -4.69
N CYS A 248 11.94 29.66 -5.11
CA CYS A 248 12.05 28.53 -4.21
C CYS A 248 13.33 28.63 -3.38
N GLY A 249 13.20 28.27 -2.11
CA GLY A 249 14.23 28.48 -1.11
C GLY A 249 13.67 28.33 0.29
N ASN A 250 14.57 28.25 1.24
CA ASN A 250 14.24 28.10 2.65
C ASN A 250 13.50 29.36 3.15
N ARG A 251 12.47 29.21 3.99
CA ARG A 251 11.47 30.26 4.26
C ARG A 251 11.82 31.24 5.40
N GLY A 252 13.09 31.33 5.79
CA GLY A 252 13.47 32.10 6.98
C GLY A 252 14.00 33.50 6.69
N GLY A 253 13.73 34.42 7.61
CA GLY A 253 14.31 35.75 7.64
C GLY A 253 15.52 35.87 8.56
N LEU A 254 16.08 37.08 8.65
CA LEU A 254 17.07 37.41 9.67
C LEU A 254 16.39 37.92 10.95
N ASP A 255 16.82 37.41 12.10
CA ASP A 255 16.52 37.95 13.41
C ASP A 255 17.04 39.40 13.55
N SER A 256 16.66 40.04 14.65
CA SER A 256 17.08 41.41 14.96
C SER A 256 18.60 41.63 15.08
N ASN A 257 19.41 40.56 15.08
CA ASN A 257 20.86 40.59 15.14
C ASN A 257 21.51 40.27 13.79
N GLY A 258 20.72 40.03 12.73
CA GLY A 258 21.22 39.62 11.42
C GLY A 258 21.60 38.13 11.34
N ASN A 259 21.18 37.32 12.31
CA ASN A 259 21.32 35.86 12.25
C ASN A 259 20.03 35.25 11.68
N PRO A 260 20.05 34.10 11.02
CA PRO A 260 18.81 33.38 10.68
C PRO A 260 17.92 33.23 11.92
N ASP A 261 16.65 33.62 11.82
CA ASP A 261 15.69 33.68 12.94
C ASP A 261 15.21 32.31 13.45
N GLY A 262 15.73 31.24 12.86
CA GLY A 262 15.35 29.86 13.14
C GLY A 262 14.34 29.28 12.16
N GLY A 263 13.78 30.08 11.24
CA GLY A 263 12.80 29.65 10.23
C GLY A 263 13.38 29.27 8.87
N GLY A 264 14.70 29.35 8.69
CA GLY A 264 15.34 29.11 7.41
C GLY A 264 16.43 30.11 7.03
N TYR A 265 17.18 29.83 5.97
CA TYR A 265 18.04 30.80 5.28
C TYR A 265 17.19 31.59 4.28
N GLU A 266 17.52 32.85 3.99
CA GLU A 266 16.86 33.62 2.92
C GLU A 266 16.78 32.81 1.62
N ALA A 267 15.69 32.95 0.86
CA ALA A 267 15.40 32.24 -0.40
C ALA A 267 16.47 32.42 -1.51
N ASP A 268 17.53 33.18 -1.25
CA ASP A 268 18.61 33.55 -2.17
C ASP A 268 19.56 32.40 -2.58
N VAL A 269 19.39 31.18 -2.05
CA VAL A 269 20.31 30.05 -2.32
C VAL A 269 20.30 29.66 -3.80
N LEU A 270 19.14 29.65 -4.45
CA LEU A 270 19.00 29.36 -5.89
C LEU A 270 19.15 30.58 -6.77
N VAL A 271 18.61 31.72 -6.36
CA VAL A 271 18.67 32.96 -7.15
C VAL A 271 20.12 33.39 -7.41
N ALA A 272 21.05 33.05 -6.52
CA ALA A 272 22.48 33.34 -6.67
C ALA A 272 23.27 32.28 -7.47
N ARG A 273 22.75 31.06 -7.65
CA ARG A 273 23.45 29.93 -8.28
C ARG A 273 22.66 29.38 -9.47
N SER A 274 23.23 29.43 -10.67
CA SER A 274 22.66 28.71 -11.81
C SER A 274 22.78 27.21 -11.56
N ILE A 275 21.65 26.54 -11.32
CA ILE A 275 21.56 25.10 -11.21
C ILE A 275 20.52 24.55 -12.19
N ASP A 276 20.62 23.26 -12.48
CA ASP A 276 19.63 22.50 -13.22
C ASP A 276 19.27 21.30 -12.35
N VAL A 277 18.01 21.22 -11.90
CA VAL A 277 17.59 20.17 -10.97
C VAL A 277 17.13 18.96 -11.80
N PRO A 278 17.78 17.79 -11.67
CA PRO A 278 17.34 16.58 -12.34
C PRO A 278 16.02 16.07 -11.77
N ALA A 279 15.25 15.34 -12.58
CA ALA A 279 14.01 14.68 -12.17
C ALA A 279 14.27 13.50 -11.20
N LYS A 280 14.55 13.83 -9.94
CA LYS A 280 14.79 12.89 -8.82
C LYS A 280 13.88 13.23 -7.65
N GLY A 281 13.53 12.22 -6.84
CA GLY A 281 12.78 12.46 -5.61
C GLY A 281 13.58 13.25 -4.58
N TYR A 282 14.89 12.98 -4.51
CA TYR A 282 15.84 13.80 -3.76
C TYR A 282 17.14 14.01 -4.54
N TYR A 283 17.54 15.27 -4.65
CA TYR A 283 18.73 15.73 -5.35
C TYR A 283 19.64 16.52 -4.41
N ARG A 284 20.95 16.40 -4.62
CA ARG A 284 21.95 17.32 -4.07
C ARG A 284 23.12 17.48 -5.03
N GLU A 285 23.68 18.69 -5.04
CA GLU A 285 24.72 19.15 -5.96
C GLU A 285 26.03 18.33 -5.87
N ASP A 286 26.33 17.76 -4.70
CA ASP A 286 27.47 16.86 -4.49
C ASP A 286 27.10 15.38 -4.74
N SER A 287 26.41 15.11 -5.86
CA SER A 287 25.77 13.86 -6.26
C SER A 287 26.61 12.57 -6.07
N TYR A 288 27.94 12.67 -6.08
CA TYR A 288 28.84 11.55 -5.84
C TYR A 288 28.76 10.96 -4.42
N ASN A 289 28.18 11.70 -3.46
CA ASN A 289 28.03 11.30 -2.06
C ASN A 289 26.65 10.71 -1.72
N ASN A 290 25.68 10.70 -2.64
CA ASN A 290 24.31 10.24 -2.40
C ASN A 290 24.21 8.71 -2.35
N TYR A 291 25.23 8.03 -2.86
CA TYR A 291 25.22 6.59 -3.06
C TYR A 291 26.04 5.90 -1.97
N VAL A 292 25.35 5.15 -1.09
CA VAL A 292 26.02 4.26 -0.13
C VAL A 292 26.38 2.97 -0.86
N ARG A 293 27.60 2.91 -1.40
CA ARG A 293 28.12 1.67 -2.00
C ARG A 293 28.28 0.58 -0.94
N ALA A 294 27.98 -0.67 -1.32
CA ALA A 294 28.30 -1.87 -0.55
C ALA A 294 29.81 -2.03 -0.24
N ASP A 295 30.69 -1.24 -0.85
CA ASP A 295 32.15 -1.23 -0.65
C ASP A 295 32.63 -0.37 0.54
N GLY A 296 31.72 0.23 1.32
CA GLY A 296 32.04 0.81 2.63
C GLY A 296 32.54 2.26 2.62
N TYR A 297 32.18 3.07 1.62
CA TYR A 297 32.34 4.51 1.75
C TYR A 297 31.37 5.09 2.78
N PRO A 298 31.84 5.88 3.76
CA PRO A 298 30.97 6.47 4.77
C PRO A 298 30.08 7.55 4.15
N TRP A 299 28.81 7.60 4.56
CA TRP A 299 27.92 8.70 4.22
C TRP A 299 28.58 10.05 4.55
N VAL A 300 28.53 10.98 3.60
CA VAL A 300 29.09 12.32 3.75
C VAL A 300 27.94 13.29 3.96
N ASN A 301 27.92 13.86 5.16
CA ASN A 301 26.92 14.87 5.51
C ASN A 301 27.07 16.11 4.59
N PRO A 302 26.05 16.46 3.78
CA PRO A 302 26.11 17.58 2.84
C PRO A 302 26.14 18.95 3.53
N ASN A 303 25.82 19.03 4.81
CA ASN A 303 25.89 20.25 5.61
C ASN A 303 27.20 20.39 6.38
N ALA A 304 28.19 19.49 6.21
CA ALA A 304 29.44 19.53 6.96
C ALA A 304 30.25 20.84 6.79
N GLY A 305 30.16 21.49 5.62
CA GLY A 305 30.74 22.81 5.37
C GLY A 305 29.82 23.98 5.78
N GLY A 306 28.52 23.73 5.80
CA GLY A 306 27.46 24.71 6.04
C GLY A 306 26.17 24.27 5.36
N VAL A 307 25.02 24.66 5.89
CA VAL A 307 23.70 24.22 5.36
C VAL A 307 23.44 24.70 3.92
N THR A 308 24.03 25.82 3.50
CA THR A 308 23.88 26.39 2.16
C THR A 308 25.05 26.07 1.22
N ASP A 309 26.01 25.24 1.67
CA ASP A 309 27.22 24.99 0.88
C ASP A 309 26.92 24.15 -0.37
N ASN A 310 26.06 23.14 -0.22
CA ASN A 310 25.55 22.29 -1.29
C ASN A 310 24.06 22.54 -1.48
N VAL A 311 23.63 22.70 -2.73
CA VAL A 311 22.19 22.74 -3.03
C VAL A 311 21.59 21.35 -2.82
N LYS A 312 20.38 21.30 -2.24
CA LYS A 312 19.61 20.09 -1.96
C LYS A 312 18.14 20.36 -2.32
N VAL A 313 17.51 19.47 -3.06
CA VAL A 313 16.12 19.60 -3.51
C VAL A 313 15.37 18.30 -3.25
N PHE A 314 14.24 18.39 -2.57
CA PHE A 314 13.27 17.31 -2.42
C PHE A 314 12.05 17.63 -3.28
N ASN A 315 11.69 16.70 -4.16
CA ASN A 315 10.52 16.82 -5.02
C ASN A 315 9.41 15.87 -4.55
N ALA A 316 8.36 16.44 -3.96
CA ALA A 316 7.24 15.71 -3.39
C ALA A 316 6.36 15.00 -4.45
N SER A 317 6.59 15.23 -5.74
CA SER A 317 5.89 14.55 -6.84
C SER A 317 6.63 13.31 -7.38
N ILE A 318 7.91 13.14 -7.06
CA ILE A 318 8.73 12.06 -7.64
C ILE A 318 9.10 11.05 -6.54
N ALA A 319 8.77 9.78 -6.76
CA ALA A 319 9.18 8.70 -5.88
C ALA A 319 10.72 8.65 -5.74
N MET A 320 11.19 8.73 -4.50
CA MET A 320 12.60 8.54 -4.18
C MET A 320 13.00 7.08 -4.47
N ASN A 321 14.23 6.86 -4.94
CA ASN A 321 14.81 5.53 -4.86
C ASN A 321 15.28 5.22 -3.42
N TRP A 322 15.71 3.98 -3.18
CA TRP A 322 16.13 3.56 -1.84
C TRP A 322 17.38 4.31 -1.31
N ASP A 323 18.28 4.75 -2.19
CA ASP A 323 19.45 5.53 -1.78
C ASP A 323 19.05 6.97 -1.41
N GLU A 324 18.16 7.57 -2.21
CA GLU A 324 17.64 8.92 -2.04
C GLU A 324 16.89 9.08 -0.70
N ILE A 325 16.00 8.13 -0.36
CA ILE A 325 15.27 8.16 0.93
C ILE A 325 16.23 8.01 2.12
N GLU A 326 17.24 7.15 2.02
CA GLU A 326 18.20 6.94 3.10
C GLU A 326 19.15 8.12 3.30
N ASP A 327 19.56 8.79 2.22
CA ASP A 327 20.37 10.00 2.27
C ASP A 327 19.58 11.15 2.93
N LEU A 328 18.36 11.40 2.45
CA LEU A 328 17.48 12.41 3.03
C LEU A 328 17.16 12.10 4.50
N ALA A 329 16.87 10.84 4.84
CA ALA A 329 16.61 10.44 6.22
C ALA A 329 17.82 10.68 7.13
N GLN A 330 19.04 10.38 6.68
CA GLN A 330 20.25 10.66 7.47
C GLN A 330 20.46 12.16 7.66
N LEU A 331 20.21 12.98 6.62
CA LEU A 331 20.29 14.43 6.73
C LEU A 331 19.28 15.02 7.75
N LEU A 332 18.06 14.49 7.76
CA LEU A 332 16.99 14.95 8.65
C LEU A 332 17.08 14.40 10.08
N THR A 333 18.01 13.48 10.34
CA THR A 333 18.26 12.90 11.67
C THR A 333 19.26 13.75 12.45
N LEU A 334 18.82 14.31 13.59
CA LEU A 334 19.60 15.26 14.40
C LEU A 334 20.99 14.76 14.80
N GLU A 335 21.14 13.49 15.20
CA GLU A 335 22.43 12.95 15.64
C GLU A 335 23.43 12.77 14.49
N LEU A 336 22.95 12.62 13.26
CA LEU A 336 23.76 12.46 12.04
C LEU A 336 24.06 13.80 11.38
N ASN A 337 23.21 14.81 11.61
CA ASN A 337 23.39 16.16 11.11
C ASN A 337 24.38 16.99 11.96
N ARG A 338 25.63 17.14 11.50
CA ARG A 338 26.78 17.65 12.29
C ARG A 338 26.75 19.15 12.59
N THR A 339 25.93 19.94 11.90
CA THR A 339 25.95 21.40 12.00
C THR A 339 24.65 21.96 12.58
N ASN A 340 24.46 21.79 13.89
CA ASN A 340 23.37 22.44 14.63
C ASN A 340 23.54 23.98 14.76
N HIS A 341 24.51 24.58 14.06
CA HIS A 341 24.74 26.03 13.88
C HIS A 341 24.40 26.96 15.08
N ASN A 342 24.68 26.56 16.32
CA ASN A 342 24.31 27.31 17.53
C ASN A 342 22.80 27.68 17.61
N ARG A 343 21.92 26.96 16.91
CA ARG A 343 20.47 27.14 17.01
C ARG A 343 20.00 26.71 18.40
N ARG A 344 18.95 27.36 18.90
CA ARG A 344 18.39 27.05 20.23
C ARG A 344 17.95 25.59 20.22
N SER A 345 18.28 24.87 21.27
CA SER A 345 18.09 23.43 21.41
C SER A 345 16.62 23.06 21.72
N VAL A 346 15.64 23.77 21.16
CA VAL A 346 14.24 23.39 21.32
C VAL A 346 13.92 22.37 20.22
N ARG A 347 13.16 21.33 20.58
CA ARG A 347 12.75 20.24 19.69
C ARG A 347 12.09 20.84 18.43
N GLY A 348 12.55 20.47 17.23
CA GLY A 348 11.98 20.90 15.94
C GLY A 348 12.70 22.04 15.21
N ASP A 349 13.70 22.70 15.82
CA ASP A 349 14.25 23.98 15.30
C ASP A 349 15.34 23.84 14.18
N VAL A 350 15.81 22.62 13.86
CA VAL A 350 16.87 22.40 12.84
C VAL A 350 16.67 21.13 12.02
N ALA A 351 16.48 20.02 12.72
CA ALA A 351 16.29 18.67 12.22
C ALA A 351 15.37 17.97 13.23
N THR A 352 14.78 16.84 12.84
CA THR A 352 13.99 16.02 13.74
C THR A 352 14.89 15.03 14.46
N THR A 353 14.39 14.41 15.54
CA THR A 353 15.17 13.37 16.24
C THR A 353 15.50 12.22 15.27
N TYR A 354 14.54 11.87 14.41
CA TYR A 354 14.64 10.81 13.42
C TYR A 354 14.18 11.31 12.05
N GLY A 355 14.91 10.97 10.98
CA GLY A 355 14.59 11.45 9.64
C GLY A 355 13.48 10.66 8.94
N TYR A 356 13.27 9.39 9.29
CA TYR A 356 12.34 8.53 8.59
C TYR A 356 11.70 7.49 9.52
N TYR A 357 10.51 7.01 9.18
CA TYR A 357 9.92 5.82 9.78
C TYR A 357 8.98 5.15 8.79
N THR A 358 9.12 3.83 8.65
CA THR A 358 8.09 2.97 8.09
C THR A 358 8.01 1.71 8.95
N GLU A 359 6.78 1.28 9.23
CA GLU A 359 6.56 -0.04 9.84
C GLU A 359 6.63 -1.15 8.79
N TRP A 360 6.25 -0.84 7.55
CA TRP A 360 5.97 -1.83 6.53
C TRP A 360 7.10 -2.00 5.52
N TRP A 361 7.29 -3.26 5.10
CA TRP A 361 8.28 -3.67 4.10
C TRP A 361 7.72 -3.65 2.66
N PHE A 362 6.40 -3.50 2.50
CA PHE A 362 5.69 -3.70 1.22
C PHE A 362 6.25 -2.88 0.06
N ASN A 363 6.50 -1.58 0.27
CA ASN A 363 7.03 -0.71 -0.77
C ASN A 363 8.48 -1.06 -1.17
N TYR A 364 9.18 -1.86 -0.38
CA TYR A 364 10.47 -2.43 -0.76
C TYR A 364 10.25 -3.77 -1.47
N GLY A 365 9.59 -4.73 -0.82
CA GLY A 365 9.45 -6.09 -1.36
C GLY A 365 8.55 -6.19 -2.60
N TRP A 366 7.34 -5.62 -2.57
CA TRP A 366 6.43 -5.64 -3.72
C TRP A 366 6.97 -4.83 -4.91
N SER A 367 7.74 -3.75 -4.65
CA SER A 367 8.36 -2.98 -5.75
C SER A 367 9.32 -3.80 -6.62
N VAL A 368 9.82 -4.93 -6.10
CA VAL A 368 10.66 -5.87 -6.84
C VAL A 368 9.93 -7.17 -7.22
N GLY A 369 8.62 -7.28 -6.98
CA GLY A 369 7.84 -8.50 -7.22
C GLY A 369 8.00 -9.59 -6.16
N GLY A 370 8.52 -9.22 -4.98
CA GLY A 370 8.73 -10.15 -3.86
C GLY A 370 7.54 -10.18 -2.89
N ASP A 371 7.23 -11.35 -2.34
CA ASP A 371 6.09 -11.56 -1.42
C ASP A 371 6.48 -12.41 -0.19
N CYS A 372 5.72 -12.26 0.90
CA CYS A 372 5.86 -13.00 2.16
C CYS A 372 5.15 -14.36 2.16
N LEU A 373 4.22 -14.60 1.24
CA LEU A 373 3.53 -15.88 1.05
C LEU A 373 3.88 -16.44 -0.34
N GLN A 374 4.40 -17.67 -0.38
CA GLN A 374 4.73 -18.32 -1.65
C GLN A 374 4.06 -19.68 -1.75
N ASP A 375 3.54 -19.98 -2.92
CA ASP A 375 3.10 -21.32 -3.29
C ASP A 375 4.29 -22.06 -3.90
N LEU A 376 4.62 -23.23 -3.35
CA LEU A 376 5.74 -24.04 -3.82
C LEU A 376 5.36 -25.02 -4.93
N THR A 377 4.07 -25.16 -5.24
CA THR A 377 3.57 -26.16 -6.20
C THR A 377 2.58 -25.62 -7.24
N GLY A 378 2.04 -24.42 -7.05
CA GLY A 378 0.91 -23.88 -7.83
C GLY A 378 -0.44 -24.49 -7.44
N GLU A 379 -0.46 -25.18 -6.30
CA GLU A 379 -1.59 -25.96 -5.79
C GLU A 379 -1.75 -25.70 -4.28
N GLY A 380 -1.35 -24.53 -3.80
CA GLY A 380 -1.54 -24.12 -2.41
C GLY A 380 -0.61 -24.78 -1.40
N THR A 381 0.63 -25.10 -1.76
CA THR A 381 1.64 -25.52 -0.79
C THR A 381 2.35 -24.28 -0.26
N TRP A 382 1.80 -23.69 0.81
CA TRP A 382 2.25 -22.40 1.32
C TRP A 382 3.58 -22.46 2.10
N ALA A 383 4.47 -21.52 1.82
CA ALA A 383 5.70 -21.28 2.56
C ALA A 383 5.98 -19.79 2.74
N PHE A 384 6.84 -19.47 3.72
CA PHE A 384 7.24 -18.08 3.99
C PHE A 384 8.25 -17.58 2.96
N GLY A 385 7.92 -16.48 2.29
CA GLY A 385 8.61 -15.98 1.09
C GLY A 385 9.62 -14.85 1.28
N LEU A 386 9.58 -14.09 2.39
CA LEU A 386 10.55 -13.00 2.61
C LEU A 386 12.03 -13.41 2.60
N PRO A 387 12.40 -14.65 2.99
CA PRO A 387 13.77 -15.15 2.87
C PRO A 387 14.18 -15.53 1.43
N ASP A 388 13.31 -15.40 0.42
CA ASP A 388 13.63 -15.75 -0.96
C ASP A 388 14.78 -14.89 -1.52
N TRP A 389 15.87 -15.57 -1.83
CA TRP A 389 17.09 -15.01 -2.39
C TRP A 389 17.18 -15.11 -3.91
N SER A 390 16.17 -15.67 -4.57
CA SER A 390 16.18 -15.79 -6.02
C SER A 390 15.81 -14.45 -6.66
N THR A 391 16.51 -14.08 -7.73
CA THR A 391 16.28 -12.83 -8.47
C THR A 391 14.84 -12.73 -8.93
N ASN A 392 14.30 -11.52 -8.93
CA ASN A 392 12.97 -11.23 -9.44
C ASN A 392 13.05 -10.63 -10.84
N TYR A 393 11.92 -10.62 -11.56
CA TYR A 393 11.87 -10.19 -12.95
C TYR A 393 10.64 -9.35 -13.21
N LYS A 394 10.80 -8.29 -14.02
CA LYS A 394 9.71 -7.52 -14.59
C LYS A 394 9.65 -7.72 -16.10
N VAL A 395 8.46 -7.88 -16.66
CA VAL A 395 8.24 -8.04 -18.10
C VAL A 395 8.43 -6.71 -18.82
N THR A 396 9.19 -6.72 -19.92
CA THR A 396 9.41 -5.55 -20.77
C THR A 396 8.43 -5.53 -21.95
N ALA A 397 8.44 -4.47 -22.75
CA ALA A 397 7.68 -4.42 -24.00
C ALA A 397 7.94 -5.61 -24.95
N ALA A 398 9.18 -6.10 -25.03
CA ALA A 398 9.52 -7.28 -25.86
C ALA A 398 9.03 -8.61 -25.26
N GLY A 399 8.72 -8.62 -23.96
CA GLY A 399 8.16 -9.73 -23.23
C GLY A 399 6.63 -9.74 -23.12
N ASP A 400 5.95 -8.68 -23.57
CA ASP A 400 4.48 -8.54 -23.44
C ASP A 400 3.73 -9.78 -24.00
N GLY A 401 2.79 -10.28 -23.20
CA GLY A 401 2.06 -11.51 -23.49
C GLY A 401 2.84 -12.79 -23.15
N TYR A 402 3.90 -12.71 -22.35
CA TYR A 402 4.59 -13.90 -21.83
C TYR A 402 3.62 -14.77 -21.04
N VAL A 403 3.59 -16.06 -21.33
CA VAL A 403 2.75 -17.03 -20.62
C VAL A 403 3.62 -17.76 -19.60
N GLY A 404 3.28 -17.62 -18.33
CA GLY A 404 3.90 -18.30 -17.20
C GLY A 404 3.99 -19.81 -17.43
N ALA A 405 5.18 -20.37 -17.22
CA ALA A 405 5.44 -21.77 -17.55
C ALA A 405 4.67 -22.76 -16.66
N ASN A 406 4.28 -22.33 -15.46
CA ASN A 406 3.64 -23.20 -14.47
C ASN A 406 2.17 -22.82 -14.24
N THR A 407 1.86 -21.53 -14.14
CA THR A 407 0.49 -21.05 -13.85
C THR A 407 -0.36 -20.87 -15.10
N GLY A 408 0.27 -20.62 -16.26
CA GLY A 408 -0.41 -20.16 -17.47
C GLY A 408 -0.85 -18.69 -17.42
N THR A 409 -0.45 -17.93 -16.40
CA THR A 409 -0.70 -16.48 -16.30
C THR A 409 -0.11 -15.77 -17.52
N VAL A 410 -0.90 -14.88 -18.13
CA VAL A 410 -0.42 -14.03 -19.23
C VAL A 410 0.05 -12.73 -18.61
N TYR A 411 1.37 -12.52 -18.60
CA TYR A 411 2.01 -11.33 -18.09
C TYR A 411 2.16 -10.28 -19.19
N HIS A 412 1.89 -9.04 -18.83
CA HIS A 412 1.98 -7.85 -19.68
C HIS A 412 3.20 -7.00 -19.35
N GLU A 413 3.58 -6.10 -20.26
CA GLU A 413 4.62 -5.12 -19.99
C GLU A 413 4.39 -4.39 -18.65
N GLY A 414 5.40 -4.38 -17.79
CA GLY A 414 5.33 -3.77 -16.46
C GLY A 414 5.01 -4.76 -15.34
N ASP A 415 4.47 -5.95 -15.63
CA ASP A 415 4.16 -6.95 -14.62
C ASP A 415 5.43 -7.59 -14.05
N THR A 416 5.41 -7.91 -12.76
CA THR A 416 6.44 -8.77 -12.15
C THR A 416 6.04 -10.23 -12.27
N LEU A 417 7.02 -11.10 -12.53
CA LEU A 417 6.77 -12.54 -12.55
C LEU A 417 6.55 -13.08 -11.14
N GLU A 418 5.51 -13.88 -10.96
CA GLU A 418 5.28 -14.60 -9.71
C GLU A 418 6.42 -15.60 -9.44
N PHE A 419 6.63 -15.93 -8.16
CA PHE A 419 7.58 -16.95 -7.73
C PHE A 419 7.44 -18.27 -8.51
N LEU A 420 6.19 -18.68 -8.75
CA LEU A 420 5.85 -19.90 -9.47
C LEU A 420 6.39 -19.90 -10.89
N ASP A 421 6.36 -18.78 -11.61
CA ASP A 421 6.72 -18.74 -13.04
C ASP A 421 8.16 -18.33 -13.30
N LYS A 422 8.88 -17.80 -12.30
CA LYS A 422 10.34 -17.59 -12.43
C LYS A 422 11.15 -18.88 -12.22
N LEU A 423 10.62 -19.86 -11.48
CA LEU A 423 11.26 -21.14 -11.17
C LEU A 423 10.62 -22.31 -11.95
N ASN A 424 11.33 -23.43 -12.03
CA ASN A 424 10.76 -24.68 -12.54
C ASN A 424 9.99 -25.44 -11.44
N VAL A 425 8.93 -24.83 -10.89
CA VAL A 425 8.20 -25.41 -9.75
C VAL A 425 7.47 -26.71 -10.08
N ASN A 426 7.02 -26.90 -11.33
CA ASN A 426 6.36 -28.13 -11.78
C ASN A 426 7.23 -29.39 -11.59
N LYS A 427 8.56 -29.23 -11.63
CA LYS A 427 9.51 -30.31 -11.30
C LYS A 427 9.26 -30.89 -9.90
N TYR A 428 8.84 -30.05 -8.98
CA TYR A 428 8.63 -30.35 -7.55
C TYR A 428 7.14 -30.54 -7.19
N GLY A 429 6.24 -30.41 -8.17
CA GLY A 429 4.80 -30.58 -8.00
C GLY A 429 4.35 -32.05 -8.00
N PRO A 430 3.09 -32.31 -7.58
CA PRO A 430 2.51 -33.66 -7.58
C PRO A 430 2.30 -34.20 -9.00
N GLN A 431 2.35 -35.52 -9.13
CA GLN A 431 1.94 -36.24 -10.33
C GLN A 431 0.42 -36.37 -10.35
N TYR A 432 -0.16 -36.17 -11.52
CA TYR A 432 -1.58 -36.42 -11.79
C TYR A 432 -1.76 -37.54 -12.81
N ASP A 433 -2.80 -38.35 -12.63
CA ASP A 433 -3.19 -39.39 -13.56
C ASP A 433 -3.95 -38.81 -14.77
N GLU A 434 -4.32 -39.67 -15.71
CA GLU A 434 -5.04 -39.29 -16.94
C GLU A 434 -6.43 -38.67 -16.71
N ASN A 435 -6.98 -38.80 -15.49
CA ASN A 435 -8.27 -38.23 -15.10
C ASN A 435 -8.11 -36.94 -14.28
N GLY A 436 -6.87 -36.47 -14.09
CA GLY A 436 -6.57 -35.31 -13.25
C GLY A 436 -6.63 -35.62 -11.75
N ALA A 437 -6.65 -36.89 -11.34
CA ALA A 437 -6.55 -37.27 -9.94
C ALA A 437 -5.08 -37.39 -9.54
N MET A 438 -4.73 -36.88 -8.35
CA MET A 438 -3.37 -36.98 -7.83
C MET A 438 -2.95 -38.43 -7.63
N VAL A 439 -1.75 -38.77 -8.08
CA VAL A 439 -1.16 -40.10 -7.88
C VAL A 439 -0.69 -40.23 -6.43
N ILE A 440 -1.13 -41.30 -5.76
CA ILE A 440 -0.84 -41.57 -4.36
C ILE A 440 -0.13 -42.93 -4.23
N ASP A 441 0.89 -43.01 -3.37
CA ASP A 441 1.65 -44.24 -3.11
C ASP A 441 0.89 -45.23 -2.21
N ASP A 442 1.46 -46.42 -1.98
CA ASP A 442 0.87 -47.48 -1.14
C ASP A 442 0.68 -47.07 0.34
N ASN A 443 1.30 -45.97 0.78
CA ASN A 443 1.19 -45.40 2.13
C ASN A 443 0.20 -44.22 2.19
N GLY A 444 -0.44 -43.87 1.08
CA GLY A 444 -1.36 -42.74 1.00
C GLY A 444 -0.66 -41.38 0.89
N GLN A 445 0.59 -41.33 0.45
CA GLN A 445 1.35 -40.08 0.21
C GLN A 445 1.35 -39.69 -1.28
N PRO A 446 1.27 -38.40 -1.62
CA PRO A 446 1.39 -37.94 -3.01
C PRO A 446 2.72 -38.33 -3.66
N VAL A 447 2.70 -38.69 -4.94
CA VAL A 447 3.90 -38.94 -5.76
C VAL A 447 4.27 -37.66 -6.51
N PHE A 448 5.55 -37.29 -6.56
CA PHE A 448 6.05 -36.06 -7.20
C PHE A 448 6.67 -36.29 -8.58
N ASN A 449 6.62 -35.30 -9.48
CA ASN A 449 7.05 -35.44 -10.88
C ASN A 449 8.48 -35.99 -11.02
N ASP A 450 9.44 -35.46 -10.25
CA ASP A 450 10.83 -35.95 -10.22
C ASP A 450 11.20 -36.74 -8.95
N GLY A 451 10.24 -37.05 -8.08
CA GLY A 451 10.49 -37.66 -6.76
C GLY A 451 11.12 -36.72 -5.73
N ASP A 452 11.16 -35.42 -6.05
CA ASP A 452 11.68 -34.35 -5.22
C ASP A 452 10.56 -33.37 -4.82
N LEU A 453 10.69 -32.76 -3.64
CA LEU A 453 9.79 -31.72 -3.12
C LEU A 453 10.58 -30.43 -2.87
N LEU A 454 9.97 -29.27 -3.08
CA LEU A 454 10.54 -27.99 -2.69
C LEU A 454 10.19 -27.70 -1.22
N LEU A 455 11.21 -27.45 -0.40
CA LEU A 455 11.09 -27.07 1.01
C LEU A 455 11.77 -25.72 1.27
N PRO A 456 11.37 -24.96 2.29
CA PRO A 456 12.17 -23.81 2.74
C PRO A 456 13.55 -24.25 3.25
N ASN A 457 14.58 -23.45 3.03
CA ASN A 457 15.90 -23.66 3.63
C ASN A 457 16.01 -22.89 4.95
N GLN A 458 16.62 -23.50 5.97
CA GLN A 458 16.77 -22.89 7.29
C GLN A 458 17.51 -21.54 7.25
N ASN A 459 18.46 -21.34 6.34
CA ASN A 459 19.24 -20.11 6.23
C ASN A 459 18.60 -19.06 5.29
N GLY A 460 17.36 -19.29 4.88
CA GLY A 460 16.66 -18.51 3.84
C GLY A 460 16.80 -19.13 2.45
N GLY A 461 15.85 -18.80 1.57
CA GLY A 461 15.66 -19.46 0.27
C GLY A 461 14.98 -20.84 0.40
N PHE A 462 15.22 -21.69 -0.58
CA PHE A 462 14.58 -23.02 -0.71
C PHE A 462 15.61 -24.13 -0.88
N GLU A 463 15.19 -25.37 -0.65
CA GLU A 463 15.96 -26.59 -0.86
C GLU A 463 15.10 -27.69 -1.49
N VAL A 464 15.76 -28.53 -2.27
CA VAL A 464 15.16 -29.68 -2.92
C VAL A 464 15.31 -30.89 -2.00
N TYR A 465 14.20 -31.47 -1.56
CA TYR A 465 14.13 -32.69 -0.78
C TYR A 465 13.87 -33.90 -1.65
N ASN A 466 14.80 -34.85 -1.66
CA ASN A 466 14.65 -36.09 -2.40
C ASN A 466 13.97 -37.16 -1.54
N ALA A 467 12.73 -37.51 -1.85
CA ALA A 467 11.92 -38.40 -1.03
C ALA A 467 12.49 -39.83 -0.94
N SER A 468 13.27 -40.27 -1.94
CA SER A 468 13.88 -41.60 -1.98
C SER A 468 15.11 -41.72 -1.07
N THR A 469 15.92 -40.67 -0.98
CA THR A 469 17.16 -40.64 -0.19
C THR A 469 16.98 -39.96 1.16
N GLN A 470 15.88 -39.21 1.34
CA GLN A 470 15.63 -38.35 2.49
C GLN A 470 16.72 -37.30 2.72
N GLY A 471 17.42 -36.90 1.65
CA GLY A 471 18.43 -35.84 1.69
C GLY A 471 17.93 -34.56 1.05
N THR A 472 18.49 -33.43 1.46
CA THR A 472 18.24 -32.12 0.82
C THR A 472 19.46 -31.53 0.15
N THR A 473 19.22 -30.73 -0.87
CA THR A 473 20.23 -29.87 -1.51
C THR A 473 19.64 -28.47 -1.64
N PRO A 474 20.35 -27.41 -1.20
CA PRO A 474 19.89 -26.04 -1.39
C PRO A 474 19.56 -25.76 -2.87
N LEU A 475 18.44 -25.07 -3.10
CA LEU A 475 18.05 -24.58 -4.41
C LEU A 475 18.99 -23.41 -4.72
N GLY A 476 20.05 -23.73 -5.47
CA GLY A 476 21.17 -22.86 -5.75
C GLY A 476 22.26 -22.91 -4.68
N THR A 477 23.45 -22.44 -5.05
CA THR A 477 24.53 -22.23 -4.08
C THR A 477 24.82 -20.74 -3.98
N ASN A 478 24.99 -20.24 -2.76
CA ASN A 478 25.41 -18.87 -2.51
C ASN A 478 26.93 -18.84 -2.28
N PRO A 479 27.76 -18.71 -3.33
CA PRO A 479 29.21 -18.80 -3.18
C PRO A 479 29.81 -17.67 -2.34
N ASN A 480 29.09 -16.56 -2.09
CA ASN A 480 29.63 -15.31 -1.55
C ASN A 480 28.80 -14.66 -0.43
N ASN A 481 27.78 -15.31 0.13
CA ASN A 481 26.75 -14.68 0.98
C ASN A 481 26.01 -13.51 0.29
N ALA A 482 25.85 -13.55 -1.04
CA ALA A 482 25.05 -12.59 -1.78
C ALA A 482 23.55 -12.71 -1.43
N LEU A 483 22.82 -11.60 -1.45
CA LEU A 483 21.38 -11.60 -1.14
C LEU A 483 20.50 -11.97 -2.36
N THR A 484 21.09 -12.10 -3.55
CA THR A 484 20.40 -12.41 -4.82
C THR A 484 21.11 -13.53 -5.60
N ASN A 485 20.36 -14.43 -6.26
CA ASN A 485 20.84 -15.62 -6.96
C ASN A 485 19.98 -16.00 -8.20
N ASN A 486 20.64 -16.33 -9.32
CA ASN A 486 20.01 -16.74 -10.59
C ASN A 486 20.07 -18.24 -10.91
N SER A 487 20.75 -19.08 -10.11
CA SER A 487 21.15 -20.42 -10.56
C SER A 487 19.99 -21.40 -10.82
N GLU A 488 18.79 -21.09 -10.35
CA GLU A 488 17.63 -21.99 -10.35
C GLU A 488 16.43 -21.41 -11.11
N ILE A 489 16.58 -20.19 -11.63
CA ILE A 489 15.61 -19.53 -12.50
C ILE A 489 15.53 -20.29 -13.82
N LEU A 490 14.35 -20.30 -14.45
CA LEU A 490 14.15 -20.93 -15.75
C LEU A 490 15.18 -20.40 -16.78
N PRO A 491 15.91 -21.28 -17.50
CA PRO A 491 16.93 -20.85 -18.46
C PRO A 491 16.42 -19.86 -19.51
N TYR A 492 15.18 -20.04 -19.98
CA TYR A 492 14.57 -19.10 -20.92
C TYR A 492 14.47 -17.68 -20.37
N ILE A 493 14.15 -17.51 -19.08
CA ILE A 493 14.07 -16.19 -18.45
C ILE A 493 15.46 -15.56 -18.40
N VAL A 494 16.44 -16.30 -17.86
CA VAL A 494 17.84 -15.84 -17.75
C VAL A 494 18.46 -15.50 -19.12
N GLU A 495 18.19 -16.31 -20.15
CA GLU A 495 18.72 -16.09 -21.49
C GLU A 495 18.06 -14.90 -22.21
N ASN A 496 16.90 -14.44 -21.73
CA ASN A 496 16.14 -13.31 -22.30
C ASN A 496 16.03 -12.13 -21.32
N SER A 497 16.84 -12.10 -20.26
CA SER A 497 16.84 -11.02 -19.26
C SER A 497 18.01 -10.05 -19.44
N THR A 498 17.90 -8.89 -18.82
CA THR A 498 18.91 -7.84 -18.75
C THR A 498 18.79 -7.10 -17.42
N ASP A 499 19.86 -6.50 -16.92
CA ASP A 499 19.84 -5.57 -15.77
C ASP A 499 19.79 -4.10 -16.21
N ASP A 500 19.60 -3.85 -17.51
CA ASP A 500 19.58 -2.54 -18.14
C ASP A 500 18.40 -2.42 -19.12
N MET A 501 17.45 -1.55 -18.80
CA MET A 501 16.23 -1.31 -19.58
C MET A 501 16.50 -0.67 -20.94
N ALA A 502 17.71 -0.15 -21.20
CA ALA A 502 18.10 0.34 -22.53
C ALA A 502 18.17 -0.80 -23.57
N ASN A 503 18.20 -2.07 -23.14
CA ASN A 503 18.12 -3.23 -24.02
C ASN A 503 16.67 -3.54 -24.38
N GLU A 504 16.19 -2.94 -25.48
CA GLU A 504 14.83 -3.12 -25.99
C GLU A 504 14.51 -4.55 -26.48
N ASP A 505 15.52 -5.39 -26.72
CA ASP A 505 15.35 -6.78 -27.19
C ASP A 505 15.14 -7.78 -26.04
N ALA A 506 15.53 -7.41 -24.81
CA ALA A 506 15.36 -8.26 -23.64
C ALA A 506 13.88 -8.32 -23.24
N LYS A 507 13.38 -9.51 -22.91
CA LYS A 507 11.99 -9.74 -22.52
C LYS A 507 11.71 -9.51 -21.04
N PHE A 508 12.76 -9.59 -20.23
CA PHE A 508 12.68 -9.44 -18.79
C PHE A 508 13.77 -8.50 -18.29
N LEU A 509 13.42 -7.71 -17.29
CA LEU A 509 14.33 -6.83 -16.55
C LEU A 509 14.60 -7.48 -15.19
N GLU A 510 15.87 -7.66 -14.85
CA GLU A 510 16.33 -8.24 -13.58
C GLU A 510 16.11 -7.26 -12.43
N LEU A 511 15.46 -7.72 -11.36
CA LEU A 511 15.21 -6.98 -10.13
C LEU A 511 15.82 -7.71 -8.92
N PRO A 512 16.14 -7.01 -7.83
CA PRO A 512 16.62 -7.62 -6.59
C PRO A 512 15.68 -8.71 -6.07
N SER A 513 16.24 -9.67 -5.34
CA SER A 513 15.44 -10.66 -4.62
C SER A 513 14.60 -10.03 -3.50
N THR A 514 13.59 -10.77 -3.03
CA THR A 514 12.78 -10.36 -1.87
C THR A 514 13.66 -10.16 -0.63
N LYS A 515 14.60 -11.09 -0.37
CA LYS A 515 15.52 -11.00 0.78
C LYS A 515 16.39 -9.75 0.69
N GLU A 516 16.84 -9.36 -0.50
CA GLU A 516 17.63 -8.13 -0.69
C GLU A 516 16.80 -6.88 -0.40
N ALA A 517 15.59 -6.79 -0.97
CA ALA A 517 14.69 -5.67 -0.75
C ALA A 517 14.31 -5.49 0.73
N VAL A 518 13.98 -6.58 1.44
CA VAL A 518 13.68 -6.55 2.87
C VAL A 518 14.90 -6.15 3.69
N ASN A 519 16.11 -6.57 3.30
CA ASN A 519 17.32 -6.08 3.97
C ASN A 519 17.53 -4.57 3.76
N ARG A 520 17.16 -4.01 2.60
CA ARG A 520 17.21 -2.55 2.38
C ARG A 520 16.23 -1.80 3.28
N TYR A 521 15.02 -2.32 3.46
CA TYR A 521 14.09 -1.82 4.48
C TYR A 521 14.74 -1.84 5.88
N LEU A 522 15.31 -2.97 6.27
CA LEU A 522 15.94 -3.13 7.59
C LEU A 522 17.21 -2.29 7.76
N GLN A 523 17.87 -1.92 6.67
CA GLN A 523 19.03 -1.02 6.69
C GLN A 523 18.69 0.35 7.28
N SER A 524 17.47 0.86 7.06
CA SER A 524 17.05 2.15 7.65
C SER A 524 17.06 2.14 9.18
N ILE A 525 16.84 0.98 9.81
CA ILE A 525 16.97 0.83 11.27
C ILE A 525 18.45 0.86 11.67
N LEU A 526 19.31 0.20 10.89
CA LEU A 526 20.75 0.13 11.15
C LEU A 526 21.45 1.48 10.94
N LEU A 527 20.89 2.36 10.11
CA LEU A 527 21.36 3.73 9.90
C LEU A 527 21.02 4.69 11.05
N ASP A 528 20.29 4.26 12.08
CA ASP A 528 19.85 5.11 13.20
C ASP A 528 18.91 6.26 12.77
N VAL A 529 18.25 6.15 11.60
CA VAL A 529 17.33 7.19 11.10
C VAL A 529 15.88 6.99 11.54
N MET A 530 15.55 5.83 12.12
CA MET A 530 14.22 5.47 12.61
C MET A 530 14.18 5.39 14.15
N PRO A 531 13.08 5.81 14.81
CA PRO A 531 12.86 5.50 16.22
C PRO A 531 12.80 3.98 16.44
N LEU A 532 13.26 3.54 17.61
CA LEU A 532 13.07 2.16 18.04
C LEU A 532 11.60 1.96 18.45
N PRO A 533 10.94 0.84 18.10
CA PRO A 533 9.58 0.58 18.58
C PRO A 533 9.44 0.67 20.10
N SER A 534 10.46 0.24 20.84
CA SER A 534 10.49 0.34 22.31
C SER A 534 10.71 1.76 22.86
N SER A 535 11.01 2.75 22.02
CA SER A 535 11.14 4.16 22.44
C SER A 535 9.82 4.93 22.39
N PHE A 536 8.78 4.38 21.76
CA PHE A 536 7.44 4.91 21.85
C PHE A 536 6.96 4.77 23.32
N GLY A 537 6.47 5.85 23.91
CA GLY A 537 5.79 5.78 25.20
C GLY A 537 4.47 5.01 25.07
N ASP A 538 3.91 4.55 26.19
CA ASP A 538 2.65 3.78 26.21
C ASP A 538 1.46 4.51 25.53
N ASP A 539 1.54 5.84 25.36
CA ASP A 539 0.54 6.71 24.73
C ASP A 539 0.95 7.30 23.36
N SER A 540 2.10 6.93 22.77
CA SER A 540 2.59 7.54 21.50
C SER A 540 2.40 6.61 20.30
N SER A 541 1.67 7.08 19.29
CA SER A 541 1.65 6.48 17.95
C SER A 541 2.74 7.07 17.05
N THR A 542 3.07 6.38 15.97
CA THR A 542 3.94 6.84 14.87
C THR A 542 3.50 8.20 14.31
N VAL A 543 2.19 8.38 14.13
CA VAL A 543 1.57 9.64 13.73
C VAL A 543 1.75 10.73 14.79
N ALA A 544 1.70 10.39 16.08
CA ALA A 544 1.97 11.34 17.16
C ALA A 544 3.43 11.83 17.15
N GLU A 545 4.39 10.94 16.87
CA GLU A 545 5.80 11.27 16.73
C GLU A 545 6.10 12.14 15.49
N PHE A 546 5.38 11.93 14.39
CA PHE A 546 5.43 12.86 13.26
C PHE A 546 4.78 14.21 13.59
N GLY A 547 3.54 14.18 14.08
CA GLY A 547 2.73 15.38 14.32
C GLY A 547 3.29 16.32 15.39
N ASN A 548 4.14 15.82 16.29
CA ASN A 548 4.86 16.62 17.29
C ASN A 548 6.29 17.02 16.87
N GLY A 549 6.70 16.72 15.63
CA GLY A 549 8.00 17.08 15.06
C GLY A 549 9.18 16.18 15.46
N ASN A 550 8.96 14.96 15.97
CA ASN A 550 10.04 14.04 16.30
C ASN A 550 10.59 13.26 15.10
N VAL A 551 9.72 12.99 14.12
CA VAL A 551 10.03 12.25 12.89
C VAL A 551 9.81 13.18 11.70
N ALA A 552 10.76 13.27 10.76
CA ALA A 552 10.61 14.16 9.60
C ALA A 552 9.77 13.55 8.48
N MET A 553 9.85 12.25 8.26
CA MET A 553 9.10 11.54 7.22
C MET A 553 8.51 10.26 7.81
N VAL A 554 7.21 10.03 7.65
CA VAL A 554 6.54 8.83 8.13
C VAL A 554 5.69 8.22 7.02
N VAL A 555 5.87 6.93 6.74
CA VAL A 555 4.92 6.16 5.93
C VAL A 555 3.72 5.85 6.79
N GLU A 556 2.55 6.36 6.43
CA GLU A 556 1.30 6.12 7.15
C GLU A 556 0.09 6.13 6.23
N ARG A 557 -1.01 5.64 6.80
CA ARG A 557 -2.30 5.39 6.17
C ARG A 557 -3.10 6.68 5.93
N GLY A 558 -3.88 6.73 4.86
CA GLY A 558 -4.73 7.85 4.45
C GLY A 558 -5.86 8.18 5.45
N TYR A 559 -6.34 7.22 6.23
CA TYR A 559 -7.30 7.53 7.30
C TYR A 559 -6.68 8.38 8.42
N GLN A 560 -5.35 8.48 8.51
CA GLN A 560 -4.64 9.27 9.53
C GLN A 560 -4.63 10.77 9.24
N ILE A 561 -5.09 11.22 8.05
CA ILE A 561 -5.01 12.64 7.66
C ILE A 561 -5.66 13.56 8.72
N GLY A 562 -6.80 13.18 9.28
CA GLY A 562 -7.47 13.97 10.33
C GLY A 562 -6.61 14.12 11.59
N LEU A 563 -5.97 13.04 12.03
CA LEU A 563 -5.08 13.07 13.19
C LEU A 563 -3.79 13.86 12.89
N VAL A 564 -3.22 13.69 11.70
CA VAL A 564 -2.07 14.48 11.24
C VAL A 564 -2.41 15.96 11.28
N ARG A 565 -3.52 16.39 10.67
CA ARG A 565 -4.00 17.79 10.70
C ARG A 565 -4.12 18.32 12.13
N ALA A 566 -4.76 17.57 13.02
CA ALA A 566 -4.99 18.00 14.40
C ALA A 566 -3.68 18.19 15.17
N LEU A 567 -2.73 17.26 15.02
CA LEU A 567 -1.45 17.30 15.71
C LEU A 567 -0.53 18.37 15.13
N THR A 568 -0.33 18.40 13.80
CA THR A 568 0.57 19.37 13.16
C THR A 568 0.07 20.80 13.36
N SER A 569 -1.25 21.04 13.35
CA SER A 569 -1.82 22.34 13.71
C SER A 569 -1.53 22.74 15.16
N SER A 570 -1.58 21.77 16.09
CA SER A 570 -1.33 22.03 17.52
C SER A 570 0.14 22.33 17.82
N TYR A 571 1.05 21.83 16.99
CA TYR A 571 2.51 22.02 17.12
C TYR A 571 3.09 22.98 16.07
N GLU A 572 2.26 23.64 15.27
CA GLU A 572 2.65 24.58 14.21
C GLU A 572 3.65 23.97 13.21
N ILE A 573 3.44 22.69 12.84
CA ILE A 573 4.27 21.96 11.89
C ILE A 573 3.73 22.11 10.46
N GLU A 574 4.55 22.64 9.54
CA GLU A 574 4.27 22.59 8.11
C GLU A 574 4.57 21.19 7.56
N TRP A 575 3.62 20.61 6.81
CA TRP A 575 3.71 19.24 6.31
C TRP A 575 3.17 19.10 4.88
N GLY A 576 3.39 17.94 4.28
CA GLY A 576 2.77 17.53 3.01
C GLY A 576 2.87 16.01 2.80
N VAL A 577 2.45 15.55 1.62
CA VAL A 577 2.45 14.13 1.23
C VAL A 577 3.34 13.89 0.01
N ALA A 578 4.06 12.77 -0.01
CA ALA A 578 4.91 12.34 -1.12
C ALA A 578 4.75 10.84 -1.40
N PRO A 579 5.05 10.38 -2.64
CA PRO A 579 5.00 8.97 -3.00
C PRO A 579 5.91 8.09 -2.14
N LEU A 580 5.57 6.81 -2.06
CA LEU A 580 6.43 5.79 -1.45
C LEU A 580 7.71 5.59 -2.25
N PRO A 581 8.81 5.18 -1.59
CA PRO A 581 10.05 4.93 -2.30
C PRO A 581 9.97 3.64 -3.12
N GLN A 582 10.61 3.65 -4.28
CA GLN A 582 10.55 2.58 -5.29
C GLN A 582 11.97 2.10 -5.63
N TYR A 583 12.13 0.81 -5.94
CA TYR A 583 13.40 0.33 -6.48
C TYR A 583 13.72 0.99 -7.83
N LYS A 584 14.87 1.65 -7.91
CA LYS A 584 15.34 2.37 -9.10
C LYS A 584 16.85 2.61 -9.03
N GLU A 585 17.57 2.22 -10.07
CA GLU A 585 18.99 2.51 -10.25
C GLU A 585 19.21 3.40 -11.49
N TYR A 586 20.09 4.37 -11.37
CA TYR A 586 20.55 5.18 -12.49
C TYR A 586 21.80 4.57 -13.13
N VAL A 587 22.04 4.83 -14.42
CA VAL A 587 23.26 4.38 -15.12
C VAL A 587 24.52 4.95 -14.46
N ASN A 588 24.48 6.22 -14.05
CA ASN A 588 25.53 6.87 -13.26
C ASN A 588 24.95 7.48 -11.98
N PRO A 589 24.77 6.69 -10.90
CA PRO A 589 24.15 7.15 -9.66
C PRO A 589 24.97 8.26 -8.95
N SER A 590 26.26 8.38 -9.28
CA SER A 590 27.16 9.41 -8.76
C SER A 590 27.12 10.74 -9.55
N SER A 591 26.15 10.92 -10.46
CA SER A 591 26.03 12.11 -11.32
C SER A 591 24.59 12.62 -11.42
N ASP A 592 24.42 13.75 -12.12
CA ASP A 592 23.12 14.34 -12.42
C ASP A 592 22.37 13.61 -13.55
N ASP A 593 22.99 12.59 -14.15
CA ASP A 593 22.35 11.72 -15.14
C ASP A 593 21.16 10.97 -14.50
N THR A 594 19.96 11.26 -15.01
CA THR A 594 18.71 10.61 -14.62
C THR A 594 18.38 9.41 -15.49
N THR A 595 19.25 9.01 -16.42
CA THR A 595 19.04 7.82 -17.24
C THR A 595 18.88 6.61 -16.32
N VAL A 596 17.66 6.07 -16.30
CA VAL A 596 17.30 4.91 -15.48
C VAL A 596 17.91 3.67 -16.12
N LYS A 597 18.70 2.95 -15.34
CA LYS A 597 19.25 1.64 -15.72
C LYS A 597 18.21 0.55 -15.48
N VAL A 598 17.60 0.55 -14.30
CA VAL A 598 16.59 -0.44 -13.91
C VAL A 598 15.61 0.19 -12.93
N GLN A 599 14.34 -0.19 -13.01
CA GLN A 599 13.28 0.28 -12.12
C GLN A 599 12.30 -0.85 -11.86
N GLY A 600 11.84 -0.97 -10.63
CA GLY A 600 10.80 -1.90 -10.20
C GLY A 600 9.39 -1.50 -10.65
N VAL A 601 8.39 -2.01 -9.95
CA VAL A 601 6.99 -1.57 -10.02
C VAL A 601 6.69 -0.66 -8.84
N ASP A 602 5.59 0.09 -8.92
CA ASP A 602 5.12 0.85 -7.76
C ASP A 602 4.59 -0.13 -6.71
N GLY A 603 4.98 0.05 -5.45
CA GLY A 603 4.67 -0.88 -4.36
C GLY A 603 4.23 -0.13 -3.11
N GLY A 604 3.14 -0.57 -2.51
CA GLY A 604 2.55 0.05 -1.32
C GLY A 604 1.29 -0.70 -0.92
N HIS A 605 0.82 -0.47 0.30
CA HIS A 605 -0.36 -1.15 0.80
C HIS A 605 -1.43 -0.15 1.20
N SER A 606 -2.67 -0.61 1.13
CA SER A 606 -3.83 0.14 1.53
C SER A 606 -4.67 -0.70 2.48
N GLU A 607 -5.12 -0.10 3.57
CA GLU A 607 -6.13 -0.71 4.43
C GLU A 607 -7.53 -0.30 3.98
N ALA A 608 -8.50 -1.21 4.09
CA ALA A 608 -9.89 -0.89 3.83
C ALA A 608 -10.80 -1.33 4.97
N THR A 609 -11.87 -0.56 5.16
CA THR A 609 -12.99 -0.92 6.03
C THR A 609 -14.27 -1.01 5.21
N ALA A 610 -15.02 -2.09 5.42
CA ALA A 610 -16.34 -2.28 4.86
C ALA A 610 -17.45 -2.13 5.90
N LEU A 611 -18.64 -1.77 5.41
CA LEU A 611 -19.87 -1.94 6.15
C LEU A 611 -20.46 -3.32 5.82
N CYS A 612 -20.67 -4.13 6.85
CA CYS A 612 -21.22 -5.47 6.75
C CYS A 612 -22.55 -5.56 7.50
N LEU A 613 -23.45 -6.42 7.02
CA LEU A 613 -24.64 -6.79 7.75
C LEU A 613 -24.27 -7.72 8.91
N ALA A 614 -24.67 -7.37 10.13
CA ALA A 614 -24.51 -8.28 11.26
C ALA A 614 -25.37 -9.53 11.05
N ALA A 615 -24.79 -10.72 11.19
CA ALA A 615 -25.49 -11.99 10.93
C ALA A 615 -26.78 -12.13 11.77
N GLY A 616 -26.74 -11.64 13.01
CA GLY A 616 -27.85 -11.67 13.97
C GLY A 616 -28.93 -10.60 13.76
N SER A 617 -28.74 -9.61 12.86
CA SER A 617 -29.68 -8.50 12.67
C SER A 617 -31.07 -8.98 12.27
N LYS A 618 -32.09 -8.35 12.85
CA LYS A 618 -33.50 -8.55 12.49
C LYS A 618 -34.02 -7.52 11.47
N ASN A 619 -33.19 -6.53 11.11
CA ASN A 619 -33.55 -5.42 10.23
C ASN A 619 -32.71 -5.39 8.94
N LYS A 620 -32.24 -6.55 8.45
CA LYS A 620 -31.26 -6.66 7.35
C LYS A 620 -31.57 -5.80 6.12
N GLN A 621 -32.83 -5.78 5.68
CA GLN A 621 -33.24 -4.95 4.54
C GLN A 621 -33.10 -3.44 4.82
N ASN A 622 -33.49 -2.98 6.01
CA ASN A 622 -33.37 -1.56 6.37
C ASN A 622 -31.91 -1.17 6.61
N ALA A 623 -31.12 -2.07 7.21
CA ALA A 623 -29.69 -1.92 7.37
C ALA A 623 -28.98 -1.81 6.02
N TRP A 624 -29.39 -2.62 5.04
CA TRP A 624 -28.89 -2.52 3.67
C TRP A 624 -29.12 -1.13 3.06
N TYR A 625 -30.31 -0.54 3.21
CA TYR A 625 -30.56 0.81 2.69
C TYR A 625 -29.62 1.86 3.28
N VAL A 626 -29.21 1.70 4.54
CA VAL A 626 -28.22 2.57 5.17
C VAL A 626 -26.82 2.33 4.60
N ILE A 627 -26.40 1.06 4.46
CA ILE A 627 -25.11 0.69 3.84
C ILE A 627 -25.01 1.27 2.43
N ASP A 628 -26.07 1.11 1.64
CA ASP A 628 -26.14 1.59 0.27
C ASP A 628 -25.96 3.12 0.20
N TRP A 629 -26.62 3.87 1.09
CA TRP A 629 -26.46 5.32 1.17
C TRP A 629 -25.06 5.75 1.64
N LEU A 630 -24.51 5.12 2.68
CA LEU A 630 -23.20 5.49 3.25
C LEU A 630 -22.03 5.24 2.27
N THR A 631 -22.20 4.30 1.35
CA THR A 631 -21.17 3.89 0.38
C THR A 631 -21.36 4.48 -1.00
N SER A 632 -22.36 5.36 -1.19
CA SER A 632 -22.64 6.05 -2.45
C SER A 632 -22.17 7.50 -2.41
N ASP A 633 -21.90 8.05 -3.59
CA ASP A 633 -21.71 9.48 -3.84
C ASP A 633 -23.05 10.23 -3.89
N TYR A 634 -24.05 9.71 -4.61
CA TYR A 634 -25.38 10.27 -4.72
C TYR A 634 -26.48 9.21 -4.64
N MET A 635 -27.64 9.59 -4.10
CA MET A 635 -28.86 8.78 -4.17
C MET A 635 -29.93 9.50 -4.98
N THR A 636 -30.76 8.74 -5.70
CA THR A 636 -31.94 9.27 -6.39
C THR A 636 -33.20 9.02 -5.56
N VAL A 637 -33.84 10.09 -5.09
CA VAL A 637 -35.08 10.05 -4.30
C VAL A 637 -36.12 10.94 -4.97
N ASN A 638 -37.31 10.40 -5.22
CA ASN A 638 -38.40 11.11 -5.92
C ASN A 638 -37.98 11.74 -7.27
N GLY A 639 -37.03 11.12 -7.98
CA GLY A 639 -36.51 11.61 -9.26
C GLY A 639 -35.58 12.83 -9.14
N GLN A 640 -35.08 13.13 -7.95
CA GLN A 640 -34.03 14.12 -7.70
C GLN A 640 -32.80 13.41 -7.15
N GLN A 641 -31.61 13.86 -7.55
CA GLN A 641 -30.36 13.42 -6.91
C GLN A 641 -30.11 14.24 -5.64
N GLU A 642 -29.66 13.58 -4.59
CA GLU A 642 -29.12 14.21 -3.38
C GLU A 642 -27.76 13.61 -3.02
N PRO A 643 -26.84 14.38 -2.40
CA PRO A 643 -25.56 13.87 -1.91
C PRO A 643 -25.74 12.73 -0.91
N ALA A 644 -24.83 11.76 -0.96
CA ALA A 644 -24.80 10.60 -0.09
C ALA A 644 -23.47 10.49 0.67
N GLY A 645 -23.27 9.40 1.41
CA GLY A 645 -22.26 9.33 2.47
C GLY A 645 -20.83 9.70 2.05
N GLN A 646 -20.43 9.36 0.83
CA GLN A 646 -19.06 9.61 0.36
C GLN A 646 -18.78 11.10 0.08
N ILE A 647 -19.82 11.90 -0.20
CA ILE A 647 -19.68 13.36 -0.27
C ILE A 647 -19.38 13.94 1.12
N PHE A 648 -20.12 13.51 2.14
CA PHE A 648 -19.89 13.96 3.52
C PHE A 648 -18.51 13.52 4.05
N LYS A 649 -18.03 12.35 3.65
CA LYS A 649 -16.66 11.88 3.93
C LYS A 649 -15.60 12.78 3.28
N ALA A 650 -15.77 13.10 2.00
CA ALA A 650 -14.87 14.01 1.29
C ALA A 650 -14.87 15.42 1.91
N GLU A 651 -16.04 15.97 2.25
CA GLU A 651 -16.18 17.28 2.92
C GLU A 651 -15.51 17.31 4.31
N ALA A 652 -15.53 16.18 5.02
CA ALA A 652 -14.81 15.99 6.28
C ALA A 652 -13.28 15.92 6.07
N GLY A 653 -12.81 15.85 4.82
CA GLY A 653 -11.40 15.80 4.45
C GLY A 653 -10.81 14.39 4.43
N TYR A 654 -11.63 13.35 4.22
CA TYR A 654 -11.20 11.96 4.14
C TYR A 654 -11.40 11.39 2.74
N ILE A 655 -10.55 10.44 2.35
CA ILE A 655 -10.51 9.90 0.98
C ILE A 655 -11.79 9.10 0.72
N PRO A 656 -12.66 9.52 -0.21
CA PRO A 656 -13.86 8.75 -0.53
C PRO A 656 -13.51 7.46 -1.28
N ASN A 657 -14.39 6.47 -1.22
CA ASN A 657 -14.20 5.19 -1.91
C ASN A 657 -14.39 5.28 -3.44
N GLN A 658 -14.81 6.43 -3.99
CA GLN A 658 -14.93 6.69 -5.42
C GLN A 658 -13.91 7.74 -5.93
N PRO A 659 -13.19 7.47 -7.02
CA PRO A 659 -12.27 8.43 -7.65
C PRO A 659 -12.94 9.75 -8.07
N ALA A 660 -14.17 9.68 -8.58
CA ALA A 660 -14.89 10.86 -9.09
C ALA A 660 -15.18 11.90 -8.01
N VAL A 661 -15.36 11.47 -6.75
CA VAL A 661 -15.55 12.37 -5.61
C VAL A 661 -14.20 12.89 -5.10
N ALA A 662 -13.18 12.04 -5.10
CA ALA A 662 -11.84 12.36 -4.62
C ALA A 662 -11.18 13.47 -5.46
N ASN A 663 -11.25 13.36 -6.79
CA ASN A 663 -10.69 14.31 -7.76
C ASN A 663 -11.50 15.62 -7.89
N SER A 664 -12.32 15.95 -6.89
CA SER A 664 -13.09 17.19 -6.84
C SER A 664 -12.52 18.14 -5.78
N SER A 665 -12.82 19.44 -5.89
CA SER A 665 -12.49 20.45 -4.87
C SER A 665 -13.20 20.23 -3.52
N THR A 666 -13.90 19.10 -3.34
CA THR A 666 -14.61 18.72 -2.12
C THR A 666 -13.64 18.16 -1.08
N PHE A 667 -12.67 17.34 -1.50
CA PHE A 667 -11.71 16.71 -0.61
C PHE A 667 -10.47 17.59 -0.37
N ILE A 668 -9.80 18.04 -1.43
CA ILE A 668 -8.67 18.98 -1.32
C ILE A 668 -9.21 20.40 -1.26
N LYS A 669 -9.06 21.04 -0.10
CA LYS A 669 -9.51 22.41 0.14
C LYS A 669 -8.48 23.41 -0.42
N GLU A 670 -8.93 24.63 -0.73
CA GLU A 670 -8.06 25.67 -1.31
C GLU A 670 -6.85 26.02 -0.42
N ASP A 671 -7.03 25.98 0.90
CA ASP A 671 -5.97 26.20 1.90
C ASP A 671 -5.05 24.99 2.10
N GLU A 672 -5.39 23.84 1.52
CA GLU A 672 -4.68 22.57 1.62
C GLU A 672 -4.01 22.12 0.32
N LYS A 673 -4.12 22.91 -0.77
CA LYS A 673 -3.53 22.57 -2.08
C LYS A 673 -2.02 22.33 -2.03
N ASN A 674 -1.33 22.94 -1.06
CA ASN A 674 0.11 22.78 -0.87
C ASN A 674 0.50 21.52 -0.09
N LEU A 675 -0.46 20.69 0.33
CA LEU A 675 -0.20 19.44 1.05
C LEU A 675 0.04 18.26 0.11
N ASN A 676 -0.24 18.40 -1.20
CA ASN A 676 -0.05 17.34 -2.20
C ASN A 676 -0.87 16.06 -1.87
N LEU A 677 -2.10 16.23 -1.38
CA LEU A 677 -2.98 15.12 -0.95
C LEU A 677 -3.46 14.25 -2.12
N ASP A 678 -3.36 14.75 -3.35
CA ASP A 678 -3.65 14.04 -4.60
C ASP A 678 -2.72 12.82 -4.81
N ILE A 679 -1.54 12.79 -4.18
CA ILE A 679 -0.68 11.60 -4.18
C ILE A 679 -1.42 10.34 -3.69
N PHE A 680 -2.37 10.48 -2.75
CA PHE A 680 -3.16 9.34 -2.30
C PHE A 680 -4.03 8.73 -3.40
N PHE A 681 -4.37 9.49 -4.44
CA PHE A 681 -5.15 9.02 -5.58
C PHE A 681 -4.28 8.22 -6.53
N ASP A 682 -3.07 8.71 -6.80
CA ASP A 682 -2.08 8.03 -7.63
C ASP A 682 -1.71 6.66 -7.03
N VAL A 683 -1.48 6.60 -5.71
CA VAL A 683 -1.13 5.32 -5.05
C VAL A 683 -2.31 4.34 -4.98
N LEU A 684 -3.55 4.82 -4.91
CA LEU A 684 -4.74 3.96 -4.88
C LEU A 684 -4.97 3.18 -6.18
N GLU A 685 -4.31 3.57 -7.28
CA GLU A 685 -4.37 2.85 -8.54
C GLU A 685 -3.65 1.49 -8.47
N PHE A 686 -2.64 1.35 -7.61
CA PHE A 686 -1.81 0.15 -7.54
C PHE A 686 -1.68 -0.47 -6.15
N GLU A 687 -1.99 0.24 -5.06
CA GLU A 687 -1.82 -0.31 -3.72
C GLU A 687 -2.84 -1.42 -3.38
N GLU A 688 -2.34 -2.49 -2.79
CA GLU A 688 -3.12 -3.69 -2.50
C GLU A 688 -3.41 -3.85 -1.00
N ALA A 689 -4.24 -4.84 -0.65
CA ALA A 689 -4.40 -5.21 0.76
C ALA A 689 -3.11 -5.86 1.29
N GLY A 690 -2.77 -5.61 2.55
CA GLY A 690 -1.57 -6.19 3.17
C GLY A 690 -1.63 -7.72 3.32
N ASP A 691 -0.52 -8.30 3.77
CA ASP A 691 -0.32 -9.74 3.99
C ASP A 691 -1.44 -10.42 4.81
N TRP A 692 -2.04 -9.71 5.77
CA TRP A 692 -3.20 -10.15 6.54
C TRP A 692 -4.40 -10.58 5.70
N TRP A 693 -4.50 -10.09 4.47
CA TRP A 693 -5.62 -10.38 3.59
C TRP A 693 -5.51 -11.75 2.92
N TYR A 694 -4.31 -12.32 2.75
CA TYR A 694 -4.12 -13.53 1.96
C TYR A 694 -4.88 -14.74 2.49
N LEU A 695 -4.76 -15.00 3.79
CA LEU A 695 -5.31 -16.19 4.46
C LEU A 695 -6.43 -15.81 5.43
N PRO A 696 -7.21 -16.76 5.97
CA PRO A 696 -8.39 -16.47 6.79
C PRO A 696 -8.10 -15.65 8.06
N ASP A 697 -6.87 -15.71 8.57
CA ASP A 697 -6.44 -15.06 9.81
C ASP A 697 -4.91 -14.81 9.85
N ASN A 698 -4.46 -14.05 10.85
CA ASN A 698 -3.07 -13.58 11.00
C ASN A 698 -2.15 -14.56 11.74
N GLY A 699 -2.62 -15.73 12.16
CA GLY A 699 -1.86 -16.63 13.02
C GLY A 699 -0.52 -17.09 12.43
N TRP A 700 -0.35 -17.05 11.10
CA TRP A 700 0.91 -17.31 10.40
C TRP A 700 1.84 -16.09 10.33
N ILE A 701 1.27 -14.88 10.28
CA ILE A 701 2.00 -13.60 10.25
C ILE A 701 2.70 -13.36 11.58
N ASP A 702 1.97 -13.57 12.69
CA ASP A 702 2.45 -13.31 14.04
C ASP A 702 3.77 -14.04 14.37
N VAL A 703 4.03 -15.17 13.71
CA VAL A 703 5.24 -15.98 13.92
C VAL A 703 6.51 -15.25 13.48
N TRP A 704 6.50 -14.56 12.34
CA TRP A 704 7.66 -13.81 11.84
C TRP A 704 7.58 -12.32 12.18
N ALA A 705 6.39 -11.73 12.14
CA ALA A 705 6.18 -10.29 12.35
C ALA A 705 6.40 -9.87 13.80
N GLY A 706 5.98 -10.69 14.77
CA GLY A 706 6.20 -10.42 16.18
C GLY A 706 7.69 -10.22 16.53
N PRO A 707 8.58 -11.17 16.19
CA PRO A 707 10.03 -11.03 16.36
C PRO A 707 10.66 -9.89 15.54
N LEU A 708 10.20 -9.65 14.31
CA LEU A 708 10.63 -8.52 13.49
C LEU A 708 10.39 -7.19 14.25
N ASN A 709 9.16 -7.01 14.73
CA ASN A 709 8.72 -5.80 15.42
C ASN A 709 9.29 -5.64 16.83
N ALA A 710 9.38 -6.74 17.60
CA ALA A 710 9.83 -6.69 18.98
C ALA A 710 11.35 -6.77 19.14
N GLN A 711 12.07 -7.43 18.22
CA GLN A 711 13.50 -7.72 18.39
C GLN A 711 14.36 -7.08 17.30
N VAL A 712 14.08 -7.33 16.01
CA VAL A 712 14.94 -6.83 14.92
C VAL A 712 14.90 -5.30 14.85
N ARG A 713 13.69 -4.73 14.84
CA ARG A 713 13.48 -3.27 14.82
C ARG A 713 13.96 -2.58 16.10
N ASN A 714 14.13 -3.32 17.20
CA ASN A 714 14.74 -2.86 18.45
C ASN A 714 16.25 -3.16 18.53
N LYS A 715 16.90 -3.60 17.45
CA LYS A 715 18.32 -3.95 17.38
C LYS A 715 18.76 -5.06 18.36
N GLN A 716 17.81 -5.90 18.79
CA GLN A 716 18.05 -7.05 19.68
C GLN A 716 18.36 -8.33 18.88
N MET A 717 18.04 -8.35 17.60
CA MET A 717 18.31 -9.44 16.66
C MET A 717 18.76 -8.86 15.32
N THR A 718 19.75 -9.50 14.67
CA THR A 718 20.16 -9.08 13.32
C THR A 718 19.16 -9.58 12.27
N PRO A 719 19.02 -8.89 11.12
CA PRO A 719 18.21 -9.37 10.00
C PRO A 719 18.53 -10.82 9.61
N GLU A 720 19.81 -11.18 9.50
CA GLU A 720 20.20 -12.55 9.10
C GLU A 720 19.81 -13.61 10.15
N ALA A 721 19.94 -13.29 11.44
CA ALA A 721 19.48 -14.18 12.50
C ALA A 721 17.95 -14.33 12.47
N TRP A 722 17.22 -13.27 12.12
CA TRP A 722 15.77 -13.33 11.97
C TRP A 722 15.35 -14.22 10.80
N PHE A 723 15.93 -14.03 9.61
CA PHE A 723 15.70 -14.92 8.46
C PHE A 723 15.97 -16.38 8.82
N THR A 724 17.10 -16.65 9.48
CA THR A 724 17.49 -18.01 9.87
C THR A 724 16.54 -18.63 10.89
N ASN A 725 16.14 -17.87 11.90
CA ASN A 725 15.37 -18.39 13.03
C ASN A 725 13.87 -18.51 12.74
N TYR A 726 13.32 -17.72 11.80
CA TYR A 726 11.89 -17.64 11.57
C TYR A 726 11.43 -18.15 10.19
N CYS A 727 12.34 -18.59 9.33
CA CYS A 727 11.97 -19.26 8.08
C CYS A 727 11.13 -20.54 8.32
N LEU A 728 11.72 -21.54 8.99
CA LEU A 728 11.03 -22.82 9.23
C LEU A 728 9.81 -22.70 10.15
N PRO A 729 9.84 -21.96 11.28
CA PRO A 729 8.65 -21.81 12.12
C PRO A 729 7.47 -21.16 11.41
N SER A 730 7.72 -20.18 10.54
CA SER A 730 6.65 -19.51 9.79
C SER A 730 6.05 -20.45 8.76
N THR A 731 6.88 -21.18 8.02
CA THR A 731 6.38 -22.20 7.08
C THR A 731 5.63 -23.32 7.81
N GLN A 732 6.11 -23.81 8.96
CA GLN A 732 5.39 -24.79 9.77
C GLN A 732 3.97 -24.31 10.15
N LYS A 733 3.80 -23.01 10.42
CA LYS A 733 2.51 -22.42 10.76
C LYS A 733 1.60 -22.25 9.53
N LEU A 734 2.18 -22.17 8.33
CA LEU A 734 1.45 -22.10 7.06
C LEU A 734 0.88 -23.46 6.61
N ILE A 735 1.49 -24.59 7.01
CA ILE A 735 1.07 -25.93 6.58
C ILE A 735 -0.44 -26.21 6.74
N PRO A 736 -1.10 -25.84 7.86
CA PRO A 736 -2.54 -26.08 8.02
C PRO A 736 -3.43 -25.23 7.11
N TYR A 737 -2.90 -24.15 6.52
CA TYR A 737 -3.61 -23.32 5.54
C TYR A 737 -3.51 -23.86 4.11
N SER A 738 -2.61 -24.82 3.87
CA SER A 738 -2.45 -25.48 2.58
C SER A 738 -3.66 -26.37 2.29
N TYR A 739 -4.20 -26.28 1.07
CA TYR A 739 -5.51 -26.87 0.74
C TYR A 739 -5.45 -28.14 -0.11
N TYR A 740 -4.32 -28.46 -0.74
CA TYR A 740 -4.32 -29.44 -1.84
C TYR A 740 -3.33 -30.59 -1.68
N PHE A 741 -2.13 -30.34 -1.15
CA PHE A 741 -1.44 -31.37 -0.38
C PHE A 741 -2.27 -31.58 0.86
N GLY A 742 -2.94 -32.73 1.03
CA GLY A 742 -3.58 -33.05 2.31
C GLY A 742 -2.60 -32.67 3.41
N SER A 743 -2.93 -31.66 4.22
CA SER A 743 -1.98 -30.91 5.06
C SER A 743 -1.05 -31.85 5.82
N ASP A 744 -1.60 -32.99 6.24
CA ASP A 744 -0.94 -34.11 6.89
C ASP A 744 0.27 -34.67 6.12
N ALA A 745 0.20 -34.82 4.79
CA ALA A 745 1.30 -35.34 3.97
C ALA A 745 2.47 -34.35 3.90
N TYR A 746 2.20 -33.07 3.64
CA TYR A 746 3.22 -32.03 3.65
C TYR A 746 3.80 -31.86 5.07
N GLU A 747 2.93 -31.85 6.09
CA GLU A 747 3.31 -31.82 7.49
C GLU A 747 4.20 -33.01 7.88
N ASN A 748 3.87 -34.23 7.46
CA ASN A 748 4.66 -35.42 7.76
C ASN A 748 6.06 -35.33 7.14
N ILE A 749 6.17 -34.90 5.88
CA ILE A 749 7.46 -34.75 5.21
C ILE A 749 8.28 -33.65 5.89
N PHE A 750 7.68 -32.47 6.09
CA PHE A 750 8.31 -31.34 6.75
C PHE A 750 8.82 -31.71 8.15
N ASN A 751 7.96 -32.35 8.97
CA ASN A 751 8.33 -32.82 10.29
C ASN A 751 9.43 -33.87 10.24
N SER A 752 9.38 -34.84 9.32
CA SER A 752 10.40 -35.90 9.25
C SER A 752 11.81 -35.40 8.91
N HIS A 753 11.89 -34.27 8.21
CA HIS A 753 13.15 -33.69 7.78
C HIS A 753 13.68 -32.65 8.78
N PHE A 754 12.80 -31.80 9.35
CA PHE A 754 13.21 -30.70 10.22
C PHE A 754 13.03 -30.94 11.74
N ASN A 755 12.23 -31.93 12.16
CA ASN A 755 11.89 -32.22 13.57
C ASN A 755 12.27 -33.64 14.00
#